data_AF-A0A9C8T1R6-F1
#
_entry.id   AF-A0A9C8T1R6-F1
#
_cell.length_a   1.000
_cell.length_b   1.000
_cell.length_c   1.000
_cell.angle_alpha   90.00
_cell.angle_beta   90.00
_cell.angle_gamma   90.00
#
_symmetry.space_group_name_H-M   'P 1'
#
loop_
_entity.id
_entity.type
_entity.pdbx_description
1 polymer ?
#
loop_
_entity_poly.entity_id
_entity_poly.type
_entity_poly.pdbx_seq_one_letter_code
_entity_poly.pdbx_strand_id
1 'polypeptide(L)'
;MAVLSVDFPACQPGRPLGPGDFFVLEPVFVREVRSMQPLPATVGFWQPPEAGSLRCQPPVLPATDGEIAAICRDGEPCIIGDSLVLPLGRTDDVPAVLLLTGVDPALLRKMDPEWLAGFRRSLCDRLLQVRHAYTDPETGFFHRRGAEVFFGQDQRGRDALSFYLVHVLFFQRTAMGRLQRIGRLASFLEAVVGGPLFYFGQGVFGLLTGHDDRQQDRVFAHALLRRLKREGVRRVHVGFARVADSGAARCFGEAWQALNEAERRGPFSLCDASTLKNRATHPLALPPRAVLRRLQRQWRGRRQFGLILCQADAPPPRDNWLADRVVPLLTGEERFSELDGATGVLFLPDMTPTRVQARLRELAGAVAAPPGEVSLSLGGASWPCLDYSRTETLRNCRKALLHASYYGPGSMVFFDHLSLNVSGDYFFDQGDYRQAVREYRNGLRLRPDETNLMNSLGVTLAGMNRHRRAIDCFERVLAQEPDNFMALVNLGYSYQAAGEEEQAMVQLEKACMVKFHAGMSEARDLYPQLARLYCQAGRYEQARRVLERWRREQEGEKEFLLHRLLGESCMETGSPAEAMQALQRALRLFPGDDESMSMLGLLYIEGEQGEEVGMSLLERALAMDSNHPGHWYRRARALLYLGRPDEALQAVNRSLVLQRGSAAAILLKGRICEAMGKKRAAASCYSRVCALRRCRSGQKKEAEQGLARLRQAGADRPASRRAVPGVGQP
;
A
#
# COMPACT_ATOMS: atom_id res chain seq x y z
N MET A 1 -30.43 -22.25 -13.14
CA MET A 1 -29.52 -22.86 -12.14
C MET A 1 -28.31 -23.41 -12.87
N ALA A 2 -27.24 -22.63 -12.91
CA ALA A 2 -25.85 -23.01 -13.21
C ALA A 2 -25.05 -21.73 -12.95
N VAL A 3 -24.93 -21.38 -11.67
CA VAL A 3 -24.04 -20.30 -11.23
C VAL A 3 -22.64 -20.86 -11.43
N LEU A 4 -21.92 -20.32 -12.42
CA LEU A 4 -20.47 -20.53 -12.54
C LEU A 4 -19.84 -20.10 -11.22
N SER A 5 -19.39 -21.07 -10.42
CA SER A 5 -18.61 -20.83 -9.21
C SER A 5 -17.32 -20.13 -9.64
N VAL A 6 -17.21 -18.85 -9.31
CA VAL A 6 -15.93 -18.17 -9.34
C VAL A 6 -15.23 -18.63 -8.07
N ASP A 7 -14.32 -19.58 -8.18
CA ASP A 7 -13.53 -20.06 -7.04
C ASP A 7 -12.61 -18.92 -6.59
N PHE A 8 -13.03 -18.23 -5.52
CA PHE A 8 -12.17 -17.30 -4.80
C PHE A 8 -11.30 -18.12 -3.84
N PRO A 9 -9.98 -17.90 -3.77
CA PRO A 9 -9.08 -18.65 -2.87
C PRO A 9 -9.55 -18.62 -1.40
N ALA A 10 -10.13 -17.50 -0.96
CA ALA A 10 -10.64 -17.33 0.39
C ALA A 10 -12.03 -17.96 0.62
N CYS A 11 -12.75 -18.29 -0.45
CA CYS A 11 -14.07 -18.93 -0.45
C CYS A 11 -14.01 -20.35 -1.03
N GLN A 12 -12.94 -21.11 -0.71
CA GLN A 12 -12.93 -22.53 -1.06
C GLN A 12 -13.83 -23.31 -0.09
N PRO A 13 -14.86 -24.02 -0.58
CA PRO A 13 -15.51 -25.03 0.22
C PRO A 13 -14.45 -26.06 0.64
N GLY A 14 -14.12 -26.09 1.94
CA GLY A 14 -13.08 -26.96 2.49
C GLY A 14 -11.83 -26.28 3.05
N ARG A 15 -11.77 -24.94 3.16
CA ARG A 15 -10.69 -24.27 3.91
C ARG A 15 -10.69 -24.76 5.38
N PRO A 16 -9.60 -25.38 5.88
CA PRO A 16 -9.52 -25.84 7.26
C PRO A 16 -9.56 -24.65 8.24
N LEU A 17 -9.91 -24.93 9.49
CA LEU A 17 -9.81 -23.94 10.58
C LEU A 17 -8.35 -23.51 10.69
N GLY A 18 -8.08 -22.21 10.65
CA GLY A 18 -6.74 -21.64 10.82
C GLY A 18 -6.55 -20.99 12.20
N PRO A 19 -5.32 -20.56 12.55
CA PRO A 19 -5.05 -19.95 13.85
C PRO A 19 -5.90 -18.70 14.12
N GLY A 20 -6.17 -17.90 13.08
CA GLY A 20 -7.05 -16.73 13.19
C GLY A 20 -8.49 -17.05 13.60
N ASP A 21 -9.01 -18.23 13.25
CA ASP A 21 -10.38 -18.65 13.61
C ASP A 21 -10.50 -18.86 15.13
N PHE A 22 -9.55 -19.58 15.73
CA PHE A 22 -9.52 -19.79 17.17
C PHE A 22 -9.26 -18.49 17.93
N PHE A 23 -8.42 -17.59 17.39
CA PHE A 23 -8.17 -16.30 18.02
C PHE A 23 -9.39 -15.38 18.04
N VAL A 24 -10.16 -15.33 16.94
CA VAL A 24 -11.35 -14.48 16.82
C VAL A 24 -12.57 -15.09 17.52
N LEU A 25 -12.80 -16.39 17.36
CA LEU A 25 -14.03 -17.07 17.78
C LEU A 25 -13.88 -17.89 19.07
N GLU A 26 -12.77 -17.76 19.80
CA GLU A 26 -12.49 -18.54 21.02
C GLU A 26 -13.71 -18.74 21.93
N PRO A 27 -14.45 -17.70 22.40
CA PRO A 27 -15.57 -17.90 23.33
C PRO A 27 -16.74 -18.68 22.72
N VAL A 28 -16.95 -18.51 21.41
CA VAL A 28 -17.98 -19.23 20.67
C VAL A 28 -17.56 -20.69 20.53
N PHE A 29 -16.31 -20.95 20.17
CA PHE A 29 -15.76 -22.31 20.07
C PHE A 29 -15.75 -23.00 21.42
N VAL A 30 -15.34 -22.33 22.50
CA VAL A 30 -15.43 -22.85 23.87
C VAL A 30 -16.86 -23.27 24.21
N ARG A 31 -17.87 -22.46 23.86
CA ARG A 31 -19.27 -22.78 24.11
C ARG A 31 -19.75 -23.99 23.31
N GLU A 32 -19.36 -24.09 22.04
CA GLU A 32 -19.71 -25.23 21.19
C GLU A 32 -19.03 -26.52 21.68
N VAL A 33 -17.75 -26.46 22.04
CA VAL A 33 -17.03 -27.57 22.68
C VAL A 33 -17.77 -28.01 23.95
N ARG A 34 -18.12 -27.08 24.84
CA ARG A 34 -18.89 -27.39 26.07
C ARG A 34 -20.25 -28.03 25.79
N SER A 35 -20.91 -27.67 24.69
CA SER A 35 -22.19 -28.28 24.31
C SER A 35 -22.06 -29.71 23.77
N MET A 36 -20.88 -30.05 23.24
CA MET A 36 -20.56 -31.39 22.73
C MET A 36 -19.76 -32.23 23.73
N GLN A 37 -19.30 -31.62 24.82
CA GLN A 37 -18.38 -32.25 25.76
C GLN A 37 -19.01 -33.48 26.42
N PRO A 38 -18.29 -34.62 26.46
CA PRO A 38 -18.75 -35.81 27.16
C PRO A 38 -18.62 -35.68 28.69
N LEU A 39 -17.77 -34.77 29.19
CA LEU A 39 -17.35 -34.67 30.59
C LEU A 39 -17.17 -33.20 31.02
N PRO A 40 -17.36 -32.87 32.31
CA PRO A 40 -17.04 -31.54 32.84
C PRO A 40 -15.52 -31.32 32.81
N ALA A 41 -15.07 -30.40 31.96
CA ALA A 41 -13.66 -30.07 31.80
C ALA A 41 -13.47 -28.58 31.52
N THR A 42 -12.31 -28.04 31.91
CA THR A 42 -11.91 -26.71 31.50
C THR A 42 -11.44 -26.77 30.04
N VAL A 43 -11.95 -25.86 29.21
CA VAL A 43 -11.65 -25.78 27.78
C VAL A 43 -10.65 -24.66 27.54
N GLY A 44 -9.60 -24.96 26.79
CA GLY A 44 -8.72 -23.95 26.22
C GLY A 44 -8.20 -24.36 24.85
N PHE A 45 -7.62 -23.41 24.13
CA PHE A 45 -6.98 -23.66 22.85
C PHE A 45 -5.50 -23.28 22.93
N TRP A 46 -4.65 -24.09 22.32
CA TRP A 46 -3.23 -23.81 22.13
C TRP A 46 -2.91 -23.69 20.64
N GLN A 47 -1.94 -22.86 20.30
CA GLN A 47 -1.50 -22.59 18.93
C GLN A 47 0.03 -22.52 18.87
N PRO A 48 0.65 -22.99 17.77
CA PRO A 48 2.10 -22.98 17.63
C PRO A 48 2.69 -21.56 17.60
N PRO A 49 3.96 -21.39 18.03
CA PRO A 49 4.72 -20.17 17.82
C PRO A 49 4.95 -19.89 16.33
N GLU A 50 4.15 -18.99 15.75
CA GLU A 50 4.53 -18.38 14.47
C GLU A 50 5.27 -17.07 14.73
N ALA A 51 6.20 -16.73 13.83
CA ALA A 51 6.93 -15.47 13.88
C ALA A 51 5.95 -14.29 13.70
N GLY A 52 5.50 -13.72 14.82
CA GLY A 52 4.61 -12.56 14.88
C GLY A 52 3.14 -12.83 15.19
N SER A 53 2.74 -14.03 15.64
CA SER A 53 1.31 -14.37 15.77
C SER A 53 0.64 -13.94 17.09
N LEU A 54 -0.54 -13.37 16.90
CA LEU A 54 -1.63 -13.18 17.85
C LEU A 54 -1.98 -14.52 18.53
N ARG A 55 -1.88 -14.63 19.86
CA ARG A 55 -2.24 -15.86 20.60
C ARG A 55 -3.33 -15.63 21.63
N CYS A 56 -4.12 -16.67 21.85
CA CYS A 56 -4.84 -16.85 23.12
C CYS A 56 -3.85 -17.36 24.18
N GLN A 57 -4.01 -16.95 25.45
CA GLN A 57 -3.23 -17.55 26.54
C GLN A 57 -3.76 -18.97 26.80
N PRO A 58 -2.98 -20.04 26.53
CA PRO A 58 -3.45 -21.39 26.78
C PRO A 58 -3.55 -21.65 28.30
N PRO A 59 -4.41 -22.58 28.75
CA PRO A 59 -4.37 -23.09 30.11
C PRO A 59 -2.98 -23.68 30.40
N VAL A 60 -2.52 -23.54 31.65
CA VAL A 60 -1.19 -24.03 32.07
C VAL A 60 -1.12 -25.55 31.91
N LEU A 61 -0.14 -26.03 31.15
CA LEU A 61 0.14 -27.46 30.94
C LEU A 61 1.54 -27.82 31.45
N PRO A 62 1.76 -29.07 31.91
CA PRO A 62 3.09 -29.59 32.23
C PRO A 62 3.82 -30.07 30.96
N ALA A 63 3.75 -29.30 29.86
CA ALA A 63 4.41 -29.60 28.60
C ALA A 63 4.86 -28.31 27.90
N THR A 64 5.98 -28.39 27.19
CA THR A 64 6.55 -27.29 26.40
C THR A 64 5.84 -27.15 25.05
N ASP A 65 5.89 -25.95 24.45
CA ASP A 65 5.35 -25.69 23.10
C ASP A 65 5.89 -26.70 22.06
N GLY A 66 7.13 -27.15 22.21
CA GLY A 66 7.76 -28.14 21.32
C GLY A 66 7.21 -29.57 21.47
N GLU A 67 6.82 -29.97 22.69
CA GLU A 67 6.22 -31.28 22.96
C GLU A 67 4.79 -31.35 22.41
N ILE A 68 4.00 -30.28 22.61
CA ILE A 68 2.64 -30.19 22.04
C ILE A 68 2.71 -30.22 20.51
N ALA A 69 3.63 -29.46 19.90
CA ALA A 69 3.83 -29.46 18.45
C ALA A 69 4.25 -30.83 17.89
N ALA A 70 5.10 -31.57 18.61
CA ALA A 70 5.54 -32.90 18.19
C ALA A 70 4.38 -33.90 18.15
N ILE A 71 3.54 -33.92 19.19
CA ILE A 71 2.35 -34.76 19.30
C ILE A 71 1.34 -34.46 18.18
N CYS A 72 1.24 -33.18 17.79
CA CYS A 72 0.31 -32.76 16.76
C CYS A 72 0.64 -33.29 15.36
N ARG A 73 1.90 -33.64 15.08
CA ARG A 73 2.29 -34.20 13.77
C ARG A 73 1.61 -35.54 13.47
N ASP A 74 1.33 -36.33 14.50
CA ASP A 74 0.72 -37.65 14.34
C ASP A 74 -0.82 -37.56 14.18
N GLY A 75 -1.40 -36.38 14.47
CA GLY A 75 -2.83 -36.08 14.26
C GLY A 75 -3.80 -36.83 15.18
N GLU A 76 -3.31 -37.68 16.09
CA GLU A 76 -4.13 -38.49 16.99
C GLU A 76 -4.35 -37.81 18.35
N PRO A 77 -5.52 -38.00 18.99
CA PRO A 77 -5.76 -37.54 20.36
C PRO A 77 -4.79 -38.19 21.35
N CYS A 78 -4.29 -37.43 22.32
CA CYS A 78 -3.38 -37.96 23.34
C CYS A 78 -3.66 -37.40 24.74
N ILE A 79 -3.07 -38.02 25.76
CA ILE A 79 -3.20 -37.60 27.16
C ILE A 79 -1.83 -37.14 27.66
N ILE A 80 -1.77 -35.92 28.19
CA ILE A 80 -0.57 -35.35 28.82
C ILE A 80 -0.91 -34.99 30.27
N GLY A 81 -0.31 -35.71 31.22
CA GLY A 81 -0.70 -35.61 32.63
C GLY A 81 -2.19 -35.92 32.81
N ASP A 82 -2.94 -34.96 33.36
CA ASP A 82 -4.40 -35.05 33.59
C ASP A 82 -5.21 -34.27 32.52
N SER A 83 -4.62 -34.04 31.35
CA SER A 83 -5.22 -33.25 30.28
C SER A 83 -5.36 -34.06 28.99
N LEU A 84 -6.53 -33.96 28.35
CA LEU A 84 -6.77 -34.52 27.03
C LEU A 84 -6.44 -33.46 25.97
N VAL A 85 -5.59 -33.86 25.01
CA VAL A 85 -5.06 -33.02 23.94
C VAL A 85 -5.62 -33.52 22.62
N LEU A 86 -6.34 -32.65 21.93
CA LEU A 86 -7.08 -32.97 20.70
C LEU A 86 -6.57 -32.07 19.55
N PRO A 87 -5.78 -32.60 18.60
CA PRO A 87 -5.32 -31.85 17.44
C PRO A 87 -6.48 -31.42 16.54
N LEU A 88 -6.61 -30.13 16.24
CA LEU A 88 -7.65 -29.58 15.36
C LEU A 88 -7.01 -29.15 14.02
N GLY A 89 -6.84 -30.10 13.10
CA GLY A 89 -6.20 -29.88 11.79
C GLY A 89 -6.25 -31.11 10.87
N ARG A 90 -5.87 -30.95 9.59
CA ARG A 90 -5.59 -32.06 8.65
C ARG A 90 -4.10 -32.37 8.66
N THR A 91 -3.75 -33.62 8.37
CA THR A 91 -2.51 -34.37 8.65
C THR A 91 -1.15 -33.72 8.31
N ASP A 92 -1.09 -32.57 7.63
CA ASP A 92 0.17 -31.91 7.25
C ASP A 92 0.37 -30.52 7.88
N ASP A 93 -0.63 -29.97 8.58
CA ASP A 93 -0.52 -28.69 9.29
C ASP A 93 -1.55 -28.67 10.44
N VAL A 94 -1.08 -28.65 11.70
CA VAL A 94 -1.97 -28.52 12.87
C VAL A 94 -1.97 -27.07 13.36
N PRO A 95 -2.97 -26.27 12.96
CA PRO A 95 -3.01 -24.84 13.28
C PRO A 95 -3.44 -24.55 14.72
N ALA A 96 -4.10 -25.49 15.39
CA ALA A 96 -4.55 -25.35 16.77
C ALA A 96 -4.81 -26.69 17.46
N VAL A 97 -4.79 -26.66 18.78
CA VAL A 97 -4.99 -27.80 19.67
C VAL A 97 -6.05 -27.46 20.70
N LEU A 98 -7.02 -28.35 20.87
CA LEU A 98 -7.97 -28.28 21.96
C LEU A 98 -7.37 -28.95 23.20
N LEU A 99 -7.41 -28.22 24.31
CA LEU A 99 -6.96 -28.66 25.62
C LEU A 99 -8.17 -28.81 26.54
N LEU A 100 -8.39 -30.02 27.04
CA LEU A 100 -9.39 -30.32 28.05
C LEU A 100 -8.67 -30.68 29.35
N THR A 101 -8.68 -29.76 30.32
CA THR A 101 -7.99 -29.94 31.60
C THR A 101 -8.97 -30.17 32.75
N GLY A 102 -8.49 -30.82 33.81
CA GLY A 102 -9.31 -31.14 34.99
C GLY A 102 -10.29 -32.29 34.77
N VAL A 103 -9.98 -33.19 33.83
CA VAL A 103 -10.74 -34.43 33.60
C VAL A 103 -10.21 -35.51 34.55
N ASP A 104 -11.09 -36.35 35.10
CA ASP A 104 -10.67 -37.50 35.92
C ASP A 104 -9.73 -38.43 35.12
N PRO A 105 -8.48 -38.64 35.57
CA PRO A 105 -7.51 -39.50 34.88
C PRO A 105 -7.99 -40.95 34.70
N ALA A 106 -8.85 -41.45 35.61
CA ALA A 106 -9.39 -42.80 35.51
C ALA A 106 -10.41 -42.95 34.36
N LEU A 107 -11.10 -41.86 34.01
CA LEU A 107 -12.00 -41.81 32.85
C LEU A 107 -11.21 -41.71 31.54
N LEU A 108 -10.19 -40.84 31.50
CA LEU A 108 -9.35 -40.66 30.31
C LEU A 108 -8.72 -41.97 29.84
N ARG A 109 -8.22 -42.81 30.76
CA ARG A 109 -7.61 -44.12 30.45
C ARG A 109 -8.59 -45.16 29.91
N LYS A 110 -9.90 -44.95 30.10
CA LYS A 110 -10.97 -45.86 29.65
C LYS A 110 -11.64 -45.40 28.34
N MET A 111 -11.24 -44.25 27.80
CA MET A 111 -11.83 -43.74 26.56
C MET A 111 -11.31 -44.55 25.37
N ASP A 112 -12.23 -45.02 24.54
CA ASP A 112 -11.91 -45.74 23.32
C ASP A 112 -11.26 -44.80 22.28
N PRO A 113 -10.11 -45.18 21.68
CA PRO A 113 -9.42 -44.34 20.68
C PRO A 113 -10.25 -44.07 19.41
N GLU A 114 -11.03 -45.06 18.94
CA GLU A 114 -11.86 -44.91 17.74
C GLU A 114 -13.02 -43.93 17.99
N TRP A 115 -13.61 -44.00 19.19
CA TRP A 115 -14.58 -43.01 19.64
C TRP A 115 -13.99 -41.60 19.71
N LEU A 116 -12.78 -41.44 20.28
CA LEU A 116 -12.10 -40.13 20.36
C LEU A 116 -11.81 -39.55 18.97
N ALA A 117 -11.38 -40.38 18.01
CA ALA A 117 -11.20 -39.97 16.63
C ALA A 117 -12.53 -39.57 15.95
N GLY A 118 -13.63 -40.27 16.25
CA GLY A 118 -14.98 -39.93 15.80
C GLY A 118 -15.50 -38.61 16.41
N PHE A 119 -15.27 -38.41 17.71
CA PHE A 119 -15.60 -37.18 18.42
C PHE A 119 -14.83 -35.98 17.85
N ARG A 120 -13.52 -36.12 17.65
CA ARG A 120 -12.67 -35.11 17.01
C ARG A 120 -13.21 -34.70 15.64
N ARG A 121 -13.54 -35.66 14.77
CA ARG A 121 -14.10 -35.37 13.43
C ARG A 121 -15.41 -34.59 13.53
N SER A 122 -16.34 -35.06 14.36
CA SER A 122 -17.63 -34.39 14.57
C SER A 122 -17.46 -32.97 15.11
N LEU A 123 -16.51 -32.77 16.02
CA LEU A 123 -16.18 -31.46 16.59
C LEU A 123 -15.59 -30.54 15.52
N CYS A 124 -14.60 -31.00 14.74
CA CYS A 124 -14.02 -30.20 13.65
C CYS A 124 -15.09 -29.76 12.64
N ASP A 125 -15.99 -30.66 12.24
CA ASP A 125 -17.10 -30.34 11.33
C ASP A 125 -18.04 -29.31 11.94
N ARG A 126 -18.35 -29.44 13.24
CA ARG A 126 -19.19 -28.47 13.96
C ARG A 126 -18.53 -27.10 14.04
N LEU A 127 -17.25 -27.04 14.41
CA LEU A 127 -16.49 -25.79 14.52
C LEU A 127 -16.36 -25.10 13.14
N LEU A 128 -16.19 -25.86 12.05
CA LEU A 128 -16.23 -25.34 10.69
C LEU A 128 -17.60 -24.75 10.32
N GLN A 129 -18.71 -25.43 10.66
CA GLN A 129 -20.06 -24.90 10.46
C GLN A 129 -20.28 -23.60 11.24
N VAL A 130 -19.82 -23.56 12.49
CA VAL A 130 -19.91 -22.38 13.34
C VAL A 130 -19.11 -21.25 12.71
N ARG A 131 -17.86 -21.49 12.26
CA ARG A 131 -17.05 -20.49 11.54
C ARG A 131 -17.81 -19.88 10.37
N HIS A 132 -18.48 -20.69 9.55
CA HIS A 132 -19.27 -20.21 8.40
C HIS A 132 -20.41 -19.26 8.80
N ALA A 133 -20.95 -19.35 10.02
CA ALA A 133 -21.94 -18.42 10.53
C ALA A 133 -21.37 -17.05 10.96
N TYR A 134 -20.04 -16.91 10.96
CA TYR A 134 -19.31 -15.68 11.31
C TYR A 134 -18.49 -15.08 10.16
N THR A 135 -18.45 -15.73 9.00
CA THR A 135 -17.69 -15.28 7.83
C THR A 135 -18.59 -14.83 6.68
N ASP A 136 -18.10 -13.89 5.89
CA ASP A 136 -18.73 -13.44 4.67
C ASP A 136 -18.50 -14.47 3.55
N PRO A 137 -19.53 -14.90 2.82
CA PRO A 137 -19.44 -15.95 1.82
C PRO A 137 -18.74 -15.51 0.53
N GLU A 138 -18.46 -14.23 0.31
CA GLU A 138 -17.77 -13.78 -0.92
C GLU A 138 -16.26 -13.66 -0.69
N THR A 139 -15.88 -13.20 0.51
CA THR A 139 -14.48 -12.92 0.88
C THR A 139 -13.87 -13.97 1.78
N GLY A 140 -14.66 -14.82 2.45
CA GLY A 140 -14.18 -15.76 3.46
C GLY A 140 -13.71 -15.11 4.78
N PHE A 141 -13.82 -13.79 4.90
CA PHE A 141 -13.37 -13.00 6.05
C PHE A 141 -14.45 -12.89 7.12
N PHE A 142 -14.07 -12.59 8.36
CA PHE A 142 -15.06 -12.43 9.43
C PHE A 142 -15.97 -11.24 9.16
N HIS A 143 -17.27 -11.44 9.24
CA HIS A 143 -18.22 -10.34 9.14
C HIS A 143 -18.43 -9.66 10.51
N ARG A 144 -19.36 -8.70 10.57
CA ARG A 144 -19.64 -7.91 11.77
C ARG A 144 -19.80 -8.73 13.07
N ARG A 145 -20.54 -9.84 13.05
CA ARG A 145 -20.70 -10.64 14.29
C ARG A 145 -19.37 -11.24 14.77
N GLY A 146 -18.46 -11.61 13.87
CA GLY A 146 -17.13 -12.12 14.25
C GLY A 146 -16.30 -11.01 14.91
N ALA A 147 -16.39 -9.78 14.39
CA ALA A 147 -15.79 -8.62 15.05
C ALA A 147 -16.40 -8.37 16.44
N GLU A 148 -17.73 -8.43 16.58
CA GLU A 148 -18.41 -8.27 17.87
C GLU A 148 -17.96 -9.32 18.89
N VAL A 149 -17.77 -10.57 18.46
CA VAL A 149 -17.19 -11.62 19.30
C VAL A 149 -15.77 -11.26 19.72
N PHE A 150 -14.91 -10.82 18.80
CA PHE A 150 -13.52 -10.48 19.11
C PHE A 150 -13.39 -9.28 20.07
N PHE A 151 -14.12 -8.19 19.79
CA PHE A 151 -14.06 -6.96 20.57
C PHE A 151 -14.83 -7.04 21.90
N GLY A 152 -15.63 -8.09 22.09
CA GLY A 152 -16.36 -8.36 23.34
C GLY A 152 -15.59 -9.18 24.39
N GLN A 153 -14.35 -9.61 24.13
CA GLN A 153 -13.57 -10.50 25.01
C GLN A 153 -12.72 -9.77 26.06
N ASP A 154 -12.30 -10.49 27.10
CA ASP A 154 -11.41 -10.00 28.15
C ASP A 154 -9.97 -9.78 27.64
N GLN A 155 -9.26 -8.83 28.26
CA GLN A 155 -8.20 -8.02 27.62
C GLN A 155 -6.77 -8.62 27.64
N ARG A 156 -6.54 -9.74 28.33
CA ARG A 156 -5.18 -10.23 28.61
C ARG A 156 -4.42 -10.60 27.32
N GLY A 157 -3.30 -9.93 27.07
CA GLY A 157 -2.39 -10.22 25.95
C GLY A 157 -2.72 -9.53 24.62
N ARG A 158 -3.65 -8.56 24.59
CA ARG A 158 -4.12 -7.90 23.35
C ARG A 158 -3.74 -6.41 23.24
N ASP A 159 -2.90 -5.91 24.14
CA ASP A 159 -2.61 -4.47 24.22
C ASP A 159 -1.76 -3.95 23.04
N ALA A 160 -0.90 -4.79 22.48
CA ALA A 160 -0.07 -4.44 21.32
C ALA A 160 -0.83 -4.37 19.99
N LEU A 161 -2.16 -4.57 19.99
CA LEU A 161 -2.93 -4.73 18.77
C LEU A 161 -3.52 -3.42 18.27
N SER A 162 -3.47 -3.26 16.96
CA SER A 162 -4.10 -2.17 16.24
C SER A 162 -5.10 -2.71 15.24
N PHE A 163 -6.27 -2.07 15.23
CA PHE A 163 -7.34 -2.40 14.31
C PHE A 163 -7.46 -1.33 13.24
N TYR A 164 -7.37 -1.77 11.99
CA TYR A 164 -7.41 -0.93 10.80
C TYR A 164 -8.71 -1.21 10.05
N LEU A 165 -9.44 -0.16 9.73
CA LEU A 165 -10.53 -0.19 8.77
C LEU A 165 -10.06 0.44 7.46
N VAL A 166 -10.14 -0.33 6.38
CA VAL A 166 -9.76 0.08 5.05
C VAL A 166 -11.00 0.09 4.18
N HIS A 167 -11.42 1.28 3.77
CA HIS A 167 -12.52 1.45 2.83
C HIS A 167 -11.98 1.67 1.43
N VAL A 168 -12.28 0.73 0.55
CA VAL A 168 -11.97 0.79 -0.88
C VAL A 168 -13.24 1.04 -1.68
N LEU A 169 -13.25 2.18 -2.39
CA LEU A 169 -14.38 2.55 -3.23
C LEU A 169 -14.21 2.02 -4.66
N PHE A 170 -15.02 1.02 -5.02
CA PHE A 170 -15.01 0.39 -6.33
C PHE A 170 -15.92 1.12 -7.32
N PHE A 171 -15.34 1.66 -8.39
CA PHE A 171 -16.09 2.16 -9.54
C PHE A 171 -16.31 1.01 -10.54
N GLN A 172 -17.44 0.31 -10.44
CA GLN A 172 -17.84 -0.77 -11.37
C GLN A 172 -19.30 -0.60 -11.80
N ARG A 173 -19.58 -0.84 -13.09
CA ARG A 173 -20.92 -0.70 -13.68
C ARG A 173 -21.86 -1.87 -13.35
N THR A 174 -21.30 -3.04 -13.05
CA THR A 174 -22.04 -4.28 -12.79
C THR A 174 -21.78 -4.81 -11.40
N ALA A 175 -22.78 -5.42 -10.76
CA ALA A 175 -22.63 -6.09 -9.47
C ALA A 175 -21.55 -7.18 -9.51
N MET A 176 -21.57 -8.07 -10.52
CA MET A 176 -20.58 -9.14 -10.69
C MET A 176 -19.13 -8.61 -10.76
N GLY A 177 -18.89 -7.55 -11.55
CA GLY A 177 -17.57 -6.91 -11.62
C GLY A 177 -17.11 -6.28 -10.30
N ARG A 178 -18.05 -5.85 -9.44
CA ARG A 178 -17.74 -5.39 -8.08
C ARG A 178 -17.31 -6.55 -7.19
N LEU A 179 -18.04 -7.66 -7.22
CA LEU A 179 -17.71 -8.88 -6.46
C LEU A 179 -16.34 -9.44 -6.83
N GLN A 180 -16.03 -9.51 -8.12
CA GLN A 180 -14.71 -9.96 -8.58
C GLN A 180 -13.58 -9.07 -8.07
N ARG A 181 -13.78 -7.75 -7.98
CA ARG A 181 -12.78 -6.84 -7.41
C ARG A 181 -12.65 -7.00 -5.90
N ILE A 182 -13.76 -7.18 -5.20
CA ILE A 182 -13.78 -7.44 -3.76
C ILE A 182 -12.98 -8.72 -3.46
N GLY A 183 -13.24 -9.82 -4.17
CA GLY A 183 -12.52 -11.07 -3.97
C GLY A 183 -11.02 -10.97 -4.29
N ARG A 184 -10.64 -10.27 -5.37
CA ARG A 184 -9.21 -10.02 -5.66
C ARG A 184 -8.53 -9.20 -4.57
N LEU A 185 -9.21 -8.16 -4.07
CA LEU A 185 -8.69 -7.35 -2.99
C LEU A 185 -8.57 -8.16 -1.71
N ALA A 186 -9.54 -9.03 -1.41
CA ALA A 186 -9.48 -9.94 -0.27
C ALA A 186 -8.23 -10.82 -0.35
N SER A 187 -8.01 -11.52 -1.48
CA SER A 187 -6.80 -12.33 -1.66
C SER A 187 -5.50 -11.52 -1.53
N PHE A 188 -5.49 -10.27 -2.01
CA PHE A 188 -4.35 -9.38 -1.84
C PHE A 188 -4.11 -9.02 -0.36
N LEU A 189 -5.16 -8.65 0.38
CA LEU A 189 -5.05 -8.31 1.80
C LEU A 189 -4.61 -9.52 2.63
N GLU A 190 -5.10 -10.71 2.31
CA GLU A 190 -4.69 -11.96 2.94
C GLU A 190 -3.20 -12.27 2.72
N ALA A 191 -2.68 -12.03 1.51
CA ALA A 191 -1.26 -12.19 1.22
C ALA A 191 -0.37 -11.14 1.91
N VAL A 192 -0.92 -9.96 2.22
CA VAL A 192 -0.16 -8.83 2.76
C VAL A 192 -0.20 -8.76 4.28
N VAL A 193 -1.26 -9.29 4.90
CA VAL A 193 -1.51 -9.17 6.34
C VAL A 193 -1.50 -10.55 6.98
N GLY A 194 -0.51 -10.79 7.83
CA GLY A 194 -0.36 -12.03 8.60
C GLY A 194 -1.28 -12.13 9.82
N GLY A 195 -2.51 -11.61 9.74
CA GLY A 195 -3.44 -11.54 10.88
C GLY A 195 -4.91 -11.66 10.46
N PRO A 196 -5.86 -11.77 11.42
CA PRO A 196 -7.27 -11.91 11.13
C PRO A 196 -7.82 -10.75 10.30
N LEU A 197 -8.62 -11.11 9.29
CA LEU A 197 -9.25 -10.19 8.36
C LEU A 197 -10.77 -10.22 8.51
N PHE A 198 -11.35 -9.04 8.37
CA PHE A 198 -12.77 -8.79 8.49
C PHE A 198 -13.31 -8.13 7.21
N TYR A 199 -14.57 -8.39 6.90
CA TYR A 199 -15.28 -7.70 5.83
C TYR A 199 -16.65 -7.22 6.32
N PHE A 200 -16.88 -5.91 6.26
CA PHE A 200 -18.09 -5.26 6.75
C PHE A 200 -19.06 -4.87 5.63
N GLY A 201 -18.80 -5.33 4.40
CA GLY A 201 -19.58 -4.97 3.22
C GLY A 201 -19.15 -3.65 2.59
N GLN A 202 -19.67 -3.38 1.38
CA GLN A 202 -19.45 -2.15 0.60
C GLN A 202 -17.96 -1.78 0.40
N GLY A 203 -17.05 -2.76 0.40
CA GLY A 203 -15.62 -2.52 0.26
C GLY A 203 -14.92 -2.04 1.53
N VAL A 204 -15.53 -2.20 2.70
CA VAL A 204 -14.90 -1.95 4.01
C VAL A 204 -14.30 -3.24 4.55
N PHE A 205 -12.98 -3.25 4.72
CA PHE A 205 -12.21 -4.36 5.26
C PHE A 205 -11.67 -3.98 6.63
N GLY A 206 -11.63 -4.92 7.57
CA GLY A 206 -10.95 -4.79 8.84
C GLY A 206 -9.69 -5.63 8.86
N LEU A 207 -8.60 -5.08 9.40
CA LEU A 207 -7.32 -5.78 9.52
C LEU A 207 -6.84 -5.66 10.96
N LEU A 208 -6.42 -6.78 11.52
CA LEU A 208 -5.87 -6.83 12.86
C LEU A 208 -4.39 -7.20 12.78
N THR A 209 -3.53 -6.34 13.33
CA THR A 209 -2.08 -6.53 13.32
C THR A 209 -1.47 -5.97 14.60
N GLY A 210 -0.34 -6.54 15.01
CA GLY A 210 0.42 -6.10 16.18
C GLY A 210 1.66 -5.32 15.74
N HIS A 211 1.89 -4.17 16.36
CA HIS A 211 3.11 -3.37 16.21
C HIS A 211 3.55 -2.88 17.58
N ASP A 212 4.83 -2.59 17.80
CA ASP A 212 5.34 -2.21 19.12
C ASP A 212 4.85 -0.81 19.52
N ASP A 213 4.75 0.10 18.56
CA ASP A 213 4.42 1.49 18.80
C ASP A 213 3.47 2.07 17.73
N ARG A 214 2.96 3.27 18.03
CA ARG A 214 2.03 4.00 17.17
C ARG A 214 2.68 4.54 15.88
N GLN A 215 3.99 4.71 15.85
CA GLN A 215 4.71 5.17 14.67
C GLN A 215 4.81 4.04 13.63
N GLN A 216 5.08 2.81 14.08
CA GLN A 216 5.01 1.62 13.25
C GLN A 216 3.60 1.43 12.67
N ASP A 217 2.55 1.65 13.47
CA ASP A 217 1.16 1.60 12.97
C ASP A 217 0.91 2.60 11.81
N ARG A 218 1.42 3.82 11.94
CA ARG A 218 1.34 4.85 10.90
C ARG A 218 2.12 4.45 9.65
N VAL A 219 3.34 3.93 9.82
CA VAL A 219 4.18 3.47 8.71
C VAL A 219 3.47 2.35 7.95
N PHE A 220 2.86 1.39 8.67
CA PHE A 220 2.06 0.32 8.09
C PHE A 220 0.86 0.87 7.32
N ALA A 221 0.07 1.78 7.90
CA ALA A 221 -1.07 2.39 7.22
C ALA A 221 -0.69 3.10 5.91
N HIS A 222 0.41 3.87 5.92
CA HIS A 222 0.95 4.52 4.72
C HIS A 222 1.45 3.51 3.69
N ALA A 223 2.14 2.44 4.12
CA ALA A 223 2.61 1.38 3.24
C ALA A 223 1.43 0.66 2.58
N LEU A 224 0.39 0.32 3.34
CA LEU A 224 -0.83 -0.32 2.84
C LEU A 224 -1.53 0.57 1.81
N LEU A 225 -1.70 1.86 2.10
CA LEU A 225 -2.31 2.81 1.16
C LEU A 225 -1.50 2.92 -0.14
N ARG A 226 -0.16 2.99 -0.05
CA ARG A 226 0.74 3.01 -1.22
C ARG A 226 0.63 1.73 -2.05
N ARG A 227 0.58 0.56 -1.41
CA ARG A 227 0.42 -0.73 -2.10
C ARG A 227 -0.93 -0.82 -2.80
N LEU A 228 -2.03 -0.48 -2.14
CA LEU A 228 -3.37 -0.46 -2.74
C LEU A 228 -3.46 0.50 -3.93
N LYS A 229 -2.76 1.64 -3.87
CA LYS A 229 -2.65 2.56 -5.00
C LYS A 229 -1.94 1.93 -6.20
N ARG A 230 -0.88 1.14 -5.98
CA ARG A 230 -0.17 0.39 -7.03
C ARG A 230 -1.04 -0.70 -7.66
N GLU A 231 -1.91 -1.33 -6.88
CA GLU A 231 -2.95 -2.25 -7.37
C GLU A 231 -4.07 -1.57 -8.19
N GLY A 232 -3.89 -0.28 -8.54
CA GLY A 232 -4.82 0.46 -9.38
C GLY A 232 -6.11 0.85 -8.67
N VAL A 233 -6.14 0.82 -7.34
CA VAL A 233 -7.27 1.30 -6.55
C VAL A 233 -7.29 2.83 -6.57
N ARG A 234 -8.44 3.40 -6.96
CA ARG A 234 -8.56 4.85 -7.22
C ARG A 234 -8.89 5.68 -5.98
N ARG A 235 -9.45 5.05 -4.95
CA ARG A 235 -9.88 5.72 -3.73
C ARG A 235 -9.84 4.77 -2.55
N VAL A 236 -9.06 5.13 -1.54
CA VAL A 236 -8.77 4.31 -0.35
C VAL A 236 -8.74 5.22 0.88
N HIS A 237 -9.45 4.82 1.92
CA HIS A 237 -9.46 5.50 3.22
C HIS A 237 -9.09 4.50 4.31
N VAL A 238 -8.20 4.91 5.21
CA VAL A 238 -7.77 4.06 6.33
C VAL A 238 -8.06 4.76 7.66
N GLY A 239 -8.93 4.18 8.48
CA GLY A 239 -9.12 4.59 9.87
C GLY A 239 -8.53 3.55 10.79
N PHE A 240 -7.76 3.92 11.80
CA PHE A 240 -7.20 2.92 12.73
C PHE A 240 -7.17 3.40 14.16
N ALA A 241 -7.22 2.44 15.08
CA ALA A 241 -7.18 2.64 16.53
C ALA A 241 -6.39 1.51 17.19
N ARG A 242 -5.79 1.79 18.35
CA ARG A 242 -4.99 0.84 19.11
C ARG A 242 -5.77 0.35 20.32
N VAL A 243 -5.73 -0.96 20.57
CA VAL A 243 -6.48 -1.60 21.66
C VAL A 243 -5.99 -1.08 23.02
N ALA A 244 -4.69 -0.91 23.22
CA ALA A 244 -4.12 -0.34 24.45
C ALA A 244 -4.70 1.03 24.85
N ASP A 245 -5.14 1.86 23.89
CA ASP A 245 -5.55 3.24 24.19
C ASP A 245 -6.92 3.33 24.89
N SER A 246 -7.78 2.32 24.74
CA SER A 246 -9.19 2.40 25.20
C SER A 246 -9.90 1.07 25.40
N GLY A 247 -9.18 -0.04 25.24
CA GLY A 247 -9.72 -1.39 25.27
C GLY A 247 -10.40 -1.80 23.97
N ALA A 248 -10.57 -3.12 23.79
CA ALA A 248 -11.10 -3.73 22.58
C ALA A 248 -12.52 -3.24 22.24
N ALA A 249 -13.41 -3.14 23.25
CA ALA A 249 -14.80 -2.75 23.06
C ALA A 249 -14.97 -1.36 22.42
N ARG A 250 -14.07 -0.41 22.74
CA ARG A 250 -14.11 0.95 22.17
C ARG A 250 -13.29 1.08 20.89
N CYS A 251 -12.21 0.31 20.76
CA CYS A 251 -11.30 0.31 19.61
C CYS A 251 -12.05 0.18 18.28
N PHE A 252 -13.04 -0.72 18.19
CA PHE A 252 -13.85 -0.90 16.98
C PHE A 252 -14.60 0.37 16.57
N GLY A 253 -15.29 1.02 17.51
CA GLY A 253 -16.04 2.25 17.25
C GLY A 253 -15.14 3.43 16.91
N GLU A 254 -13.96 3.49 17.53
CA GLU A 254 -12.96 4.53 17.30
C GLU A 254 -12.29 4.43 15.94
N ALA A 255 -11.93 3.22 15.51
CA ALA A 255 -11.44 2.98 14.15
C ALA A 255 -12.48 3.43 13.12
N TRP A 256 -13.77 3.22 13.40
CA TRP A 256 -14.87 3.66 12.52
C TRP A 256 -15.01 5.19 12.48
N GLN A 257 -14.89 5.86 13.63
CA GLN A 257 -14.85 7.33 13.69
C GLN A 257 -13.65 7.90 12.91
N ALA A 258 -12.48 7.26 13.05
CA ALA A 258 -11.28 7.61 12.31
C ALA A 258 -11.48 7.42 10.80
N LEU A 259 -12.09 6.31 10.37
CA LEU A 259 -12.38 6.06 8.96
C LEU A 259 -13.30 7.14 8.38
N ASN A 260 -14.38 7.49 9.09
CA ASN A 260 -15.30 8.54 8.68
C ASN A 260 -14.60 9.89 8.50
N GLU A 261 -13.61 10.22 9.35
CA GLU A 261 -12.82 11.43 9.16
C GLU A 261 -11.85 11.29 7.99
N ALA A 262 -11.20 10.14 7.81
CA ALA A 262 -10.32 9.87 6.68
C ALA A 262 -11.05 10.08 5.34
N GLU A 263 -12.30 9.64 5.20
CA GLU A 263 -13.11 9.84 3.98
C GLU A 263 -13.29 11.31 3.58
N ARG A 264 -13.20 12.23 4.55
CA ARG A 264 -13.31 13.68 4.33
C ARG A 264 -12.00 14.33 3.93
N ARG A 265 -10.86 13.63 4.03
CA ARG A 265 -9.50 14.17 3.85
C ARG A 265 -8.94 14.06 2.44
N GLY A 266 -9.60 13.36 1.52
CA GLY A 266 -9.09 13.20 0.16
C GLY A 266 -9.66 11.96 -0.54
N PRO A 267 -9.09 11.56 -1.70
CA PRO A 267 -9.31 10.25 -2.31
C PRO A 267 -8.37 9.17 -1.74
N PHE A 268 -7.24 9.58 -1.18
CA PHE A 268 -6.31 8.75 -0.45
C PHE A 268 -6.04 9.46 0.85
N SER A 269 -6.31 8.80 1.97
CA SER A 269 -6.17 9.43 3.28
C SER A 269 -6.19 8.38 4.37
N LEU A 270 -5.68 8.79 5.52
CA LEU A 270 -5.76 8.03 6.74
C LEU A 270 -6.12 8.92 7.92
N CYS A 271 -6.58 8.29 9.00
CA CYS A 271 -6.79 8.92 10.28
C CYS A 271 -6.50 7.93 11.40
N ASP A 272 -5.74 8.40 12.37
CA ASP A 272 -5.50 7.75 13.64
C ASP A 272 -6.56 8.24 14.64
N ALA A 273 -7.29 7.33 15.29
CA ALA A 273 -8.36 7.67 16.22
C ALA A 273 -7.90 8.54 17.41
N SER A 274 -6.64 8.43 17.81
CA SER A 274 -6.07 9.26 18.89
C SER A 274 -6.10 10.76 18.54
N THR A 275 -6.01 11.09 17.24
CA THR A 275 -6.09 12.49 16.76
C THR A 275 -7.50 13.08 16.88
N LEU A 276 -8.53 12.23 16.98
CA LEU A 276 -9.92 12.64 17.15
C LEU A 276 -10.29 12.83 18.62
N LYS A 277 -9.85 11.91 19.48
CA LYS A 277 -10.06 12.02 20.93
C LYS A 277 -9.41 13.26 21.50
N ASN A 278 -8.20 13.54 21.05
CA ASN A 278 -7.40 14.64 21.56
C ASN A 278 -7.40 15.85 20.63
N ARG A 279 -8.58 16.22 20.09
CA ARG A 279 -8.72 17.45 19.28
C ARG A 279 -8.22 18.70 19.99
N ALA A 280 -8.29 18.73 21.32
CA ALA A 280 -7.75 19.81 22.14
C ALA A 280 -6.21 19.79 22.23
N THR A 281 -5.57 18.62 22.11
CA THR A 281 -4.11 18.46 22.15
C THR A 281 -3.47 18.51 20.77
N HIS A 282 -4.26 18.61 19.69
CA HIS A 282 -3.72 18.86 18.37
C HIS A 282 -2.86 20.14 18.42
N PRO A 283 -1.64 20.17 17.87
CA PRO A 283 -0.75 21.32 17.99
C PRO A 283 -1.42 22.64 17.56
N LEU A 284 -2.25 22.57 16.52
CA LEU A 284 -3.02 23.69 15.95
C LEU A 284 -4.46 23.86 16.53
N ALA A 285 -4.78 23.21 17.65
CA ALA A 285 -6.09 23.34 18.30
C ALA A 285 -6.35 24.77 18.80
N LEU A 286 -7.61 25.18 18.83
CA LEU A 286 -7.99 26.43 19.52
C LEU A 286 -8.15 26.16 21.02
N PRO A 287 -7.86 27.14 21.89
CA PRO A 287 -8.08 27.01 23.33
C PRO A 287 -9.56 26.89 23.67
N PRO A 288 -9.90 26.52 24.92
CA PRO A 288 -11.28 26.40 25.38
C PRO A 288 -12.13 27.65 25.06
N ARG A 289 -13.43 27.45 24.80
CA ARG A 289 -14.35 28.52 24.39
C ARG A 289 -14.40 29.70 25.37
N ALA A 290 -14.18 29.47 26.66
CA ALA A 290 -14.13 30.54 27.66
C ALA A 290 -12.96 31.50 27.41
N VAL A 291 -11.77 30.96 27.14
CA VAL A 291 -10.57 31.71 26.82
C VAL A 291 -10.73 32.43 25.48
N LEU A 292 -11.25 31.72 24.47
CA LEU A 292 -11.53 32.34 23.17
C LEU A 292 -12.51 33.52 23.28
N ARG A 293 -13.57 33.40 24.10
CA ARG A 293 -14.52 34.51 24.35
C ARG A 293 -13.86 35.70 25.02
N ARG A 294 -12.89 35.49 25.93
CA ARG A 294 -12.12 36.57 26.57
C ARG A 294 -11.29 37.33 25.54
N LEU A 295 -10.55 36.60 24.70
CA LEU A 295 -9.76 37.17 23.62
C LEU A 295 -10.64 37.91 22.59
N GLN A 296 -11.82 37.35 22.26
CA GLN A 296 -12.80 37.99 21.38
C GLN A 296 -13.28 39.35 21.86
N ARG A 297 -13.37 39.56 23.18
CA ARG A 297 -13.70 40.88 23.75
C ARG A 297 -12.55 41.87 23.57
N GLN A 298 -11.30 41.42 23.67
CA GLN A 298 -10.11 42.28 23.56
C GLN A 298 -9.92 42.84 22.15
N TRP A 299 -10.15 42.03 21.11
CA TRP A 299 -10.03 42.49 19.71
C TRP A 299 -11.34 43.02 19.10
N ARG A 300 -12.42 43.15 19.88
CA ARG A 300 -13.70 43.69 19.38
C ARG A 300 -13.50 45.17 19.00
N GLY A 301 -13.98 45.57 17.83
CA GLY A 301 -13.85 46.96 17.32
C GLY A 301 -12.46 47.34 16.78
N ARG A 302 -11.41 46.55 17.05
CA ARG A 302 -10.05 46.81 16.53
C ARG A 302 -9.97 46.53 15.02
N ARG A 303 -9.17 47.32 14.30
CA ARG A 303 -8.92 47.18 12.85
C ARG A 303 -7.68 46.34 12.52
N GLN A 304 -6.78 46.20 13.48
CA GLN A 304 -5.61 45.33 13.42
C GLN A 304 -5.18 44.92 14.83
N PHE A 305 -4.46 43.83 14.97
CA PHE A 305 -3.84 43.44 16.23
C PHE A 305 -2.75 42.38 16.01
N GLY A 306 -1.87 42.22 16.99
CA GLY A 306 -0.93 41.12 17.10
C GLY A 306 -1.30 40.15 18.22
N LEU A 307 -0.81 38.92 18.09
CA LEU A 307 -0.80 37.92 19.14
C LEU A 307 0.61 37.32 19.23
N ILE A 308 1.11 37.14 20.44
CA ILE A 308 2.29 36.31 20.71
C ILE A 308 1.85 35.18 21.63
N LEU A 309 2.07 33.95 21.19
CA LEU A 309 1.81 32.77 21.99
C LEU A 309 3.12 32.31 22.61
N CYS A 310 3.15 32.23 23.93
CA CYS A 310 4.29 31.74 24.73
C CYS A 310 4.01 30.30 25.16
N GLN A 311 5.00 29.42 25.02
CA GLN A 311 4.92 28.02 25.43
C GLN A 311 6.17 27.63 26.22
N ALA A 312 5.98 27.02 27.38
CA ALA A 312 7.04 26.35 28.12
C ALA A 312 7.51 25.10 27.38
N ASP A 313 8.83 24.98 27.20
CA ASP A 313 9.43 23.84 26.49
C ASP A 313 9.53 22.57 27.35
N ALA A 314 9.36 22.71 28.66
CA ALA A 314 9.26 21.63 29.63
C ALA A 314 8.15 21.94 30.66
N PRO A 315 7.67 20.94 31.43
CA PRO A 315 6.70 21.19 32.48
C PRO A 315 7.17 22.31 33.42
N PRO A 316 6.36 23.36 33.62
CA PRO A 316 6.75 24.48 34.46
C PRO A 316 6.93 24.03 35.91
N PRO A 317 7.91 24.59 36.64
CA PRO A 317 8.27 24.14 37.98
C PRO A 317 7.22 24.47 39.06
N ARG A 318 6.33 25.43 38.79
CA ARG A 318 5.26 25.86 39.71
C ARG A 318 4.11 26.52 38.95
N ASP A 319 2.97 26.66 39.60
CA ASP A 319 1.83 27.41 39.08
C ASP A 319 2.18 28.89 38.85
N ASN A 320 1.51 29.52 37.88
CA ASN A 320 1.73 30.91 37.45
C ASN A 320 3.15 31.24 36.96
N TRP A 321 4.06 30.25 36.86
CA TRP A 321 5.44 30.47 36.43
C TRP A 321 5.54 31.25 35.11
N LEU A 322 4.66 30.94 34.14
CA LEU A 322 4.62 31.65 32.88
C LEU A 322 4.18 33.12 33.04
N ALA A 323 3.16 33.37 33.86
CA ALA A 323 2.67 34.71 34.13
C ALA A 323 3.73 35.57 34.84
N ASP A 324 4.44 35.01 35.82
CA ASP A 324 5.51 35.68 36.55
C ASP A 324 6.64 36.16 35.63
N ARG A 325 6.91 35.43 34.53
CA ARG A 325 7.95 35.80 33.56
C ARG A 325 7.47 36.80 32.51
N VAL A 326 6.21 36.73 32.09
CA VAL A 326 5.70 37.53 30.96
C VAL A 326 5.00 38.81 31.40
N VAL A 327 4.25 38.79 32.49
CA VAL A 327 3.44 39.95 32.95
C VAL A 327 4.29 41.18 33.31
N PRO A 328 5.46 41.06 33.97
CA PRO A 328 6.30 42.22 34.27
C PRO A 328 6.87 42.91 33.03
N LEU A 329 6.89 42.22 31.89
CA LEU A 329 7.44 42.72 30.64
C LEU A 329 6.40 43.45 29.77
N LEU A 330 5.12 43.46 30.17
CA LEU A 330 4.04 44.08 29.41
C LEU A 330 4.21 45.60 29.33
N THR A 331 3.88 46.19 28.18
CA THR A 331 3.95 47.64 27.96
C THR A 331 2.64 48.20 27.41
N GLY A 332 2.27 49.42 27.79
CA GLY A 332 1.10 50.11 27.25
C GLY A 332 -0.23 49.36 27.44
N GLU A 333 -0.95 49.10 26.35
CA GLU A 333 -2.25 48.40 26.36
C GLU A 333 -2.14 46.87 26.18
N GLU A 334 -0.93 46.32 26.23
CA GLU A 334 -0.70 44.88 26.11
C GLU A 334 -1.44 44.10 27.21
N ARG A 335 -1.99 42.93 26.86
CA ARG A 335 -2.67 42.06 27.83
C ARG A 335 -2.22 40.63 27.70
N PHE A 336 -1.79 40.04 28.81
CA PHE A 336 -1.51 38.61 28.89
C PHE A 336 -2.76 37.83 29.30
N SER A 337 -2.92 36.63 28.77
CA SER A 337 -3.97 35.69 29.14
C SER A 337 -3.42 34.27 29.10
N GLU A 338 -3.33 33.66 30.28
CA GLU A 338 -2.95 32.27 30.42
C GLU A 338 -4.04 31.36 29.80
N LEU A 339 -3.60 30.39 29.00
CA LEU A 339 -4.47 29.41 28.35
C LEU A 339 -4.55 28.14 29.18
N ASP A 340 -3.39 27.68 29.63
CA ASP A 340 -3.13 26.58 30.56
C ASP A 340 -1.80 26.86 31.30
N GLY A 341 -1.43 26.01 32.27
CA GLY A 341 -0.24 26.25 33.09
C GLY A 341 1.09 26.35 32.32
N ALA A 342 1.14 25.89 31.06
CA ALA A 342 2.35 25.90 30.24
C ALA A 342 2.27 26.86 29.04
N THR A 343 1.09 27.40 28.72
CA THR A 343 0.88 28.25 27.54
C THR A 343 0.05 29.50 27.84
N GLY A 344 0.44 30.60 27.23
CA GLY A 344 -0.18 31.90 27.46
C GLY A 344 -0.11 32.76 26.22
N VAL A 345 -1.11 33.61 26.03
CA VAL A 345 -1.17 34.51 24.88
C VAL A 345 -1.08 35.97 25.32
N LEU A 346 -0.19 36.69 24.65
CA LEU A 346 -0.03 38.13 24.75
C LEU A 346 -0.79 38.79 23.59
N PHE A 347 -1.76 39.64 23.93
CA PHE A 347 -2.52 40.46 23.00
C PHE A 347 -1.84 41.82 22.80
N LEU A 348 -1.61 42.18 21.54
CA LEU A 348 -0.94 43.41 21.12
C LEU A 348 -1.91 44.29 20.32
N PRO A 349 -2.60 45.25 20.97
CA PRO A 349 -3.63 46.06 20.32
C PRO A 349 -3.08 46.99 19.24
N ASP A 350 -3.79 47.09 18.11
CA ASP A 350 -3.55 48.04 17.02
C ASP A 350 -2.11 48.08 16.47
N MET A 351 -1.34 47.00 16.70
CA MET A 351 0.01 46.86 16.17
C MET A 351 0.00 46.31 14.73
N THR A 352 0.79 46.94 13.87
CA THR A 352 1.12 46.44 12.52
C THR A 352 2.01 45.19 12.59
N PRO A 353 2.03 44.32 11.57
CA PRO A 353 2.88 43.11 11.55
C PRO A 353 4.36 43.36 11.91
N THR A 354 4.95 44.43 11.39
CA THR A 354 6.36 44.79 11.64
C THR A 354 6.63 45.13 13.10
N ARG A 355 5.68 45.81 13.76
CA ARG A 355 5.75 46.14 15.19
C ARG A 355 5.57 44.89 16.05
N VAL A 356 4.67 43.99 15.67
CA VAL A 356 4.50 42.70 16.36
C VAL A 356 5.79 41.87 16.28
N GLN A 357 6.44 41.82 15.11
CA GLN A 357 7.71 41.11 14.94
C GLN A 357 8.85 41.72 15.75
N ALA A 358 8.92 43.06 15.83
CA ALA A 358 9.89 43.73 16.70
C ALA A 358 9.63 43.42 18.17
N ARG A 359 8.38 43.50 18.60
CA ARG A 359 7.96 43.20 19.98
C ARG A 359 8.23 41.75 20.36
N LEU A 360 8.01 40.81 19.43
CA LEU A 360 8.32 39.39 19.61
C LEU A 360 9.82 39.16 19.83
N ARG A 361 10.69 39.86 19.09
CA ARG A 361 12.16 39.77 19.28
C ARG A 361 12.60 40.33 20.63
N GLU A 362 12.02 41.46 21.04
CA GLU A 362 12.28 42.07 22.35
C GLU A 362 11.86 41.13 23.48
N LEU A 363 10.63 40.59 23.41
CA LEU A 363 10.13 39.64 24.40
C LEU A 363 11.00 38.38 24.45
N ALA A 364 11.41 37.83 23.31
CA ALA A 364 12.29 36.66 23.24
C ALA A 364 13.62 36.90 23.97
N GLY A 365 14.23 38.07 23.80
CA GLY A 365 15.46 38.45 24.51
C GLY A 365 15.24 38.57 26.02
N ALA A 366 14.13 39.15 26.44
CA ALA A 366 13.81 39.36 27.85
C ALA A 366 13.42 38.07 28.59
N VAL A 367 12.85 37.09 27.90
CA VAL A 367 12.43 35.79 28.48
C VAL A 367 13.40 34.65 28.20
N ALA A 368 14.59 34.95 27.67
CA ALA A 368 15.65 33.96 27.50
C ALA A 368 15.94 33.28 28.84
N ALA A 369 15.96 31.94 28.85
CA ALA A 369 16.23 31.17 30.06
C ALA A 369 17.75 30.97 30.24
N PRO A 370 18.27 31.06 31.48
CA PRO A 370 19.61 30.59 31.80
C PRO A 370 19.77 29.09 31.49
N PRO A 371 21.01 28.60 31.28
CA PRO A 371 21.26 27.18 31.11
C PRO A 371 20.71 26.35 32.27
N GLY A 372 19.89 25.34 31.97
CA GLY A 372 19.29 24.44 32.97
C GLY A 372 17.91 24.87 33.49
N GLU A 373 17.41 26.05 33.11
CA GLU A 373 16.03 26.47 33.40
C GLU A 373 15.06 26.15 32.26
N VAL A 374 13.77 26.12 32.57
CA VAL A 374 12.70 25.92 31.57
C VAL A 374 12.68 27.11 30.60
N SER A 375 12.94 26.84 29.32
CA SER A 375 12.88 27.83 28.25
C SER A 375 11.46 28.10 27.75
N LEU A 376 11.30 29.24 27.08
CA LEU A 376 10.06 29.67 26.46
C LEU A 376 10.21 29.80 24.95
N SER A 377 9.46 28.99 24.21
CA SER A 377 9.30 29.15 22.77
C SER A 377 8.14 30.11 22.47
N LEU A 378 8.33 30.98 21.47
CA LEU A 378 7.39 32.07 21.15
C LEU A 378 6.92 32.03 19.68
N GLY A 379 5.61 32.07 19.47
CA GLY A 379 4.98 32.13 18.15
C GLY A 379 4.15 33.38 17.97
N GLY A 380 4.58 34.31 17.12
CA GLY A 380 3.86 35.56 16.85
C GLY A 380 3.05 35.53 15.56
N ALA A 381 1.89 36.17 15.52
CA ALA A 381 1.12 36.41 14.31
C ALA A 381 0.34 37.73 14.41
N SER A 382 -0.17 38.21 13.27
CA SER A 382 -0.95 39.45 13.20
C SER A 382 -2.24 39.27 12.40
N TRP A 383 -3.20 40.15 12.66
CA TRP A 383 -4.41 40.30 11.89
C TRP A 383 -4.52 41.75 11.38
N PRO A 384 -4.88 41.98 10.09
CA PRO A 384 -5.20 40.97 9.06
C PRO A 384 -3.97 40.27 8.46
N CYS A 385 -4.13 39.02 8.04
CA CYS A 385 -3.14 38.25 7.29
C CYS A 385 -3.88 37.25 6.38
N LEU A 386 -3.66 37.30 5.06
CA LEU A 386 -4.47 36.58 4.06
C LEU A 386 -5.98 36.78 4.32
N ASP A 387 -6.79 35.75 4.08
CA ASP A 387 -8.24 35.76 4.36
C ASP A 387 -8.55 35.11 5.72
N TYR A 388 -7.56 35.06 6.63
CA TYR A 388 -7.76 34.45 7.94
C TYR A 388 -8.70 35.30 8.81
N SER A 389 -9.64 34.63 9.45
CA SER A 389 -10.49 35.24 10.48
C SER A 389 -9.64 35.66 11.69
N ARG A 390 -10.18 36.58 12.51
CA ARG A 390 -9.54 37.01 13.77
C ARG A 390 -9.22 35.83 14.70
N THR A 391 -10.05 34.80 14.68
CA THR A 391 -9.84 33.57 15.47
C THR A 391 -8.72 32.70 14.91
N GLU A 392 -8.51 32.70 13.60
CA GLU A 392 -7.42 31.95 12.96
C GLU A 392 -6.05 32.59 13.22
N THR A 393 -5.97 33.85 13.61
CA THR A 393 -4.70 34.47 14.05
C THR A 393 -4.05 33.70 15.19
N LEU A 394 -4.84 33.16 16.13
CA LEU A 394 -4.31 32.32 17.20
C LEU A 394 -3.80 30.97 16.69
N ARG A 395 -4.44 30.39 15.65
CA ARG A 395 -3.90 29.20 14.97
C ARG A 395 -2.60 29.53 14.25
N ASN A 396 -2.48 30.72 13.68
CA ASN A 396 -1.25 31.17 13.03
C ASN A 396 -0.10 31.31 14.04
N CYS A 397 -0.36 31.79 15.27
CA CYS A 397 0.63 31.72 16.35
C CYS A 397 1.06 30.29 16.67
N ARG A 398 0.11 29.33 16.70
CA ARG A 398 0.42 27.91 16.91
C ARG A 398 1.21 27.30 15.75
N LYS A 399 0.94 27.71 14.50
CA LYS A 399 1.76 27.33 13.34
C LYS A 399 3.18 27.89 13.45
N ALA A 400 3.32 29.12 13.95
CA ALA A 400 4.62 29.70 14.24
C ALA A 400 5.36 28.93 15.35
N LEU A 401 4.68 28.50 16.42
CA LEU A 401 5.30 27.62 17.44
C LEU A 401 5.70 26.26 16.88
N LEU A 402 4.86 25.64 16.05
CA LEU A 402 5.20 24.39 15.38
C LEU A 402 6.41 24.57 14.44
N HIS A 403 6.55 25.73 13.80
CA HIS A 403 7.76 26.08 13.07
C HIS A 403 8.96 26.29 14.01
N ALA A 404 8.77 26.98 15.14
CA ALA A 404 9.81 27.22 16.13
C ALA A 404 10.40 25.93 16.70
N SER A 405 9.60 24.86 16.86
CA SER A 405 10.08 23.59 17.41
C SER A 405 11.17 22.92 16.56
N TYR A 406 11.32 23.27 15.28
CA TYR A 406 12.41 22.77 14.43
C TYR A 406 13.77 23.41 14.76
N TYR A 407 13.79 24.55 15.43
CA TYR A 407 15.01 25.22 15.89
C TYR A 407 15.40 24.82 17.33
N GLY A 408 14.50 24.14 18.05
CA GLY A 408 14.70 23.68 19.42
C GLY A 408 14.14 24.63 20.49
N PRO A 409 14.29 24.27 21.78
CA PRO A 409 13.76 25.04 22.91
C PRO A 409 14.27 26.49 22.94
N GLY A 410 13.42 27.42 23.38
CA GLY A 410 13.73 28.85 23.49
C GLY A 410 13.64 29.63 22.17
N SER A 411 13.14 28.99 21.11
CA SER A 411 13.10 29.58 19.78
C SER A 411 11.90 30.51 19.60
N MET A 412 12.08 31.54 18.77
CA MET A 412 11.00 32.45 18.39
C MET A 412 10.78 32.44 16.88
N VAL A 413 9.51 32.47 16.48
CA VAL A 413 9.12 32.54 15.07
C VAL A 413 7.94 33.50 14.93
N PHE A 414 8.02 34.37 13.92
CA PHE A 414 6.86 35.10 13.44
C PHE A 414 6.22 34.35 12.26
N PHE A 415 4.90 34.22 12.29
CA PHE A 415 4.14 33.46 11.30
C PHE A 415 4.37 33.98 9.88
N ASP A 416 4.78 33.07 9.00
CA ASP A 416 5.09 33.36 7.61
C ASP A 416 4.79 32.16 6.68
N HIS A 417 5.32 32.21 5.46
CA HIS A 417 5.17 31.15 4.47
C HIS A 417 5.86 29.83 4.88
N LEU A 418 6.93 29.86 5.67
CA LEU A 418 7.60 28.67 6.20
C LEU A 418 6.75 28.02 7.30
N SER A 419 6.12 28.82 8.17
CA SER A 419 5.11 28.30 9.11
C SER A 419 3.96 27.59 8.41
N LEU A 420 3.58 28.06 7.21
CA LEU A 420 2.58 27.40 6.38
C LEU A 420 3.10 26.11 5.75
N ASN A 421 4.36 26.08 5.30
CA ASN A 421 5.01 24.86 4.81
C ASN A 421 5.02 23.78 5.89
N VAL A 422 5.54 24.11 7.08
CA VAL A 422 5.60 23.20 8.24
C VAL A 422 4.21 22.68 8.62
N SER A 423 3.20 23.56 8.68
CA SER A 423 1.84 23.11 8.97
C SER A 423 1.24 22.23 7.87
N GLY A 424 1.62 22.47 6.61
CA GLY A 424 1.25 21.64 5.47
C GLY A 424 1.86 20.26 5.55
N ASP A 425 3.15 20.16 5.86
CA ASP A 425 3.89 18.89 6.06
C ASP A 425 3.28 18.09 7.21
N TYR A 426 2.94 18.77 8.31
CA TYR A 426 2.21 18.14 9.41
C TYR A 426 0.89 17.51 8.94
N PHE A 427 0.07 18.22 8.14
CA PHE A 427 -1.17 17.65 7.61
C PHE A 427 -0.92 16.55 6.58
N PHE A 428 0.14 16.65 5.79
CA PHE A 428 0.55 15.63 4.83
C PHE A 428 0.86 14.31 5.54
N ASP A 429 1.63 14.36 6.63
CA ASP A 429 1.99 13.21 7.46
C ASP A 429 0.77 12.60 8.18
N GLN A 430 -0.24 13.42 8.50
CA GLN A 430 -1.53 12.95 9.02
C GLN A 430 -2.45 12.36 7.93
N GLY A 431 -2.02 12.33 6.67
CA GLY A 431 -2.84 11.92 5.53
C GLY A 431 -4.01 12.88 5.22
N ASP A 432 -4.01 14.09 5.77
CA ASP A 432 -4.97 15.16 5.45
C ASP A 432 -4.47 16.01 4.27
N TYR A 433 -4.41 15.38 3.10
CA TYR A 433 -3.94 16.03 1.88
C TYR A 433 -4.77 17.26 1.49
N ARG A 434 -6.05 17.32 1.89
CA ARG A 434 -6.88 18.51 1.64
C ARG A 434 -6.40 19.72 2.42
N GLN A 435 -6.13 19.57 3.72
CA GLN A 435 -5.59 20.66 4.52
C GLN A 435 -4.16 20.99 4.12
N ALA A 436 -3.32 19.99 3.84
CA ALA A 436 -1.96 20.21 3.35
C ALA A 436 -1.95 21.08 2.09
N VAL A 437 -2.78 20.76 1.08
CA VAL A 437 -2.95 21.59 -0.14
C VAL A 437 -3.39 23.02 0.19
N ARG A 438 -4.27 23.21 1.18
CA ARG A 438 -4.72 24.55 1.59
C ARG A 438 -3.57 25.34 2.20
N GLU A 439 -2.79 24.73 3.09
CA GLU A 439 -1.65 25.38 3.74
C GLU A 439 -0.56 25.73 2.73
N TYR A 440 -0.17 24.82 1.84
CA TYR A 440 0.84 25.11 0.81
C TYR A 440 0.39 26.23 -0.13
N ARG A 441 -0.88 26.26 -0.53
CA ARG A 441 -1.44 27.34 -1.36
C ARG A 441 -1.43 28.68 -0.64
N ASN A 442 -1.74 28.70 0.66
CA ASN A 442 -1.65 29.92 1.45
C ASN A 442 -0.20 30.38 1.60
N GLY A 443 0.74 29.44 1.76
CA GLY A 443 2.18 29.74 1.75
C GLY A 443 2.59 30.43 0.45
N LEU A 444 2.16 29.87 -0.69
CA LEU A 444 2.41 30.46 -2.02
C LEU A 444 1.68 31.79 -2.25
N ARG A 445 0.62 32.10 -1.51
CA ARG A 445 0.03 33.46 -1.53
C ARG A 445 0.89 34.48 -0.80
N LEU A 446 1.64 34.07 0.22
CA LEU A 446 2.60 34.93 0.92
C LEU A 446 3.93 35.04 0.15
N ARG A 447 4.37 33.96 -0.49
CA ARG A 447 5.60 33.89 -1.29
C ARG A 447 5.39 33.03 -2.55
N PRO A 448 4.97 33.64 -3.68
CA PRO A 448 4.60 32.93 -4.92
C PRO A 448 5.70 32.08 -5.55
N ASP A 449 6.95 32.45 -5.32
CA ASP A 449 8.14 31.86 -5.94
C ASP A 449 8.89 30.93 -4.97
N GLU A 450 8.25 30.51 -3.87
CA GLU A 450 8.90 29.58 -2.94
C GLU A 450 8.90 28.14 -3.50
N THR A 451 10.08 27.68 -3.96
CA THR A 451 10.27 26.35 -4.55
C THR A 451 9.79 25.23 -3.65
N ASN A 452 10.13 25.27 -2.36
CA ASN A 452 9.80 24.18 -1.42
C ASN A 452 8.29 23.98 -1.30
N LEU A 453 7.54 25.07 -1.11
CA LEU A 453 6.08 25.05 -1.05
C LEU A 453 5.45 24.52 -2.34
N MET A 454 6.04 24.86 -3.49
CA MET A 454 5.54 24.42 -4.79
C MET A 454 5.79 22.94 -5.04
N ASN A 455 6.97 22.45 -4.63
CA ASN A 455 7.29 21.03 -4.65
C ASN A 455 6.37 20.23 -3.71
N SER A 456 6.19 20.67 -2.46
CA SER A 456 5.30 20.01 -1.50
C SER A 456 3.84 19.99 -1.96
N LEU A 457 3.37 21.08 -2.59
CA LEU A 457 2.05 21.12 -3.24
C LEU A 457 1.95 20.09 -4.37
N GLY A 458 2.97 20.01 -5.23
CA GLY A 458 3.04 19.05 -6.34
C GLY A 458 2.98 17.59 -5.83
N VAL A 459 3.81 17.25 -4.85
CA VAL A 459 3.86 15.92 -4.22
C VAL A 459 2.50 15.55 -3.63
N THR A 460 1.86 16.48 -2.91
CA THR A 460 0.54 16.26 -2.31
C THR A 460 -0.54 16.05 -3.37
N LEU A 461 -0.51 16.83 -4.46
CA LEU A 461 -1.43 16.66 -5.58
C LEU A 461 -1.24 15.32 -6.29
N ALA A 462 0.01 14.87 -6.49
CA ALA A 462 0.32 13.54 -7.02
C ALA A 462 -0.17 12.42 -6.06
N GLY A 463 -0.01 12.62 -4.75
CA GLY A 463 -0.59 11.78 -3.70
C GLY A 463 -2.11 11.60 -3.87
N MET A 464 -2.81 12.69 -4.20
CA MET A 464 -4.25 12.71 -4.48
C MET A 464 -4.66 12.24 -5.90
N ASN A 465 -3.75 11.66 -6.70
CA ASN A 465 -3.96 11.30 -8.12
C ASN A 465 -4.32 12.47 -9.04
N ARG A 466 -3.94 13.70 -8.67
CA ARG A 466 -4.11 14.89 -9.50
C ARG A 466 -2.83 15.18 -10.29
N HIS A 467 -2.36 14.18 -11.04
CA HIS A 467 -1.05 14.21 -11.71
C HIS A 467 -0.87 15.40 -12.66
N ARG A 468 -1.92 15.82 -13.39
CA ARG A 468 -1.85 17.02 -14.24
C ARG A 468 -1.53 18.30 -13.46
N ARG A 469 -2.18 18.51 -12.31
CA ARG A 469 -1.89 19.68 -11.47
C ARG A 469 -0.55 19.58 -10.75
N ALA A 470 -0.09 18.35 -10.49
CA ALA A 470 1.23 18.11 -9.93
C ALA A 470 2.33 18.45 -10.96
N ILE A 471 2.13 18.06 -12.22
CA ILE A 471 2.99 18.44 -13.35
C ILE A 471 3.17 19.96 -13.41
N ASP A 472 2.07 20.73 -13.39
CA ASP A 472 2.14 22.20 -13.40
C ASP A 472 3.01 22.77 -12.25
N CYS A 473 2.97 22.14 -11.06
CA CYS A 473 3.77 22.56 -9.92
C CYS A 473 5.26 22.25 -10.14
N PHE A 474 5.60 21.03 -10.56
CA PHE A 474 6.99 20.63 -10.77
C PHE A 474 7.63 21.34 -11.96
N GLU A 475 6.88 21.62 -13.03
CA GLU A 475 7.37 22.42 -14.16
C GLU A 475 7.75 23.84 -13.71
N ARG A 476 6.96 24.46 -12.83
CA ARG A 476 7.28 25.77 -12.25
C ARG A 476 8.47 25.75 -11.28
N VAL A 477 8.68 24.63 -10.56
CA VAL A 477 9.91 24.42 -9.78
C VAL A 477 11.11 24.37 -10.73
N LEU A 478 11.04 23.56 -11.78
CA LEU A 478 12.13 23.39 -12.75
C LEU A 478 12.38 24.64 -13.61
N ALA A 479 11.40 25.53 -13.74
CA ALA A 479 11.60 26.84 -14.35
C ALA A 479 12.52 27.75 -13.52
N GLN A 480 12.55 27.55 -12.19
CA GLN A 480 13.41 28.30 -11.27
C GLN A 480 14.72 27.56 -10.98
N GLU A 481 14.64 26.24 -10.81
CA GLU A 481 15.76 25.36 -10.48
C GLU A 481 15.80 24.20 -11.49
N PRO A 482 16.40 24.39 -12.69
CA PRO A 482 16.39 23.40 -13.77
C PRO A 482 16.99 22.04 -13.40
N ASP A 483 17.93 22.04 -12.45
CA ASP A 483 18.64 20.84 -11.98
C ASP A 483 18.09 20.31 -10.64
N ASN A 484 16.90 20.75 -10.20
CA ASN A 484 16.26 20.24 -8.99
C ASN A 484 15.90 18.76 -9.18
N PHE A 485 16.72 17.88 -8.59
CA PHE A 485 16.61 16.44 -8.71
C PHE A 485 15.23 15.92 -8.28
N MET A 486 14.72 16.38 -7.12
CA MET A 486 13.44 15.93 -6.59
C MET A 486 12.29 16.30 -7.52
N ALA A 487 12.31 17.50 -8.08
CA ALA A 487 11.29 17.95 -9.04
C ALA A 487 11.36 17.17 -10.36
N LEU A 488 12.55 16.89 -10.90
CA LEU A 488 12.72 16.06 -12.10
C LEU A 488 12.15 14.65 -11.91
N VAL A 489 12.47 14.02 -10.79
CA VAL A 489 11.96 12.67 -10.43
C VAL A 489 10.44 12.68 -10.27
N ASN A 490 9.92 13.63 -9.49
CA ASN A 490 8.49 13.73 -9.23
C ASN A 490 7.69 14.07 -10.50
N LEU A 491 8.26 14.89 -11.39
CA LEU A 491 7.67 15.20 -12.69
C LEU A 491 7.66 13.97 -13.59
N GLY A 492 8.77 13.22 -13.66
CA GLY A 492 8.87 11.96 -14.40
C GLY A 492 7.80 10.95 -13.98
N TYR A 493 7.65 10.70 -12.68
CA TYR A 493 6.60 9.82 -12.16
C TYR A 493 5.18 10.36 -12.39
N SER A 494 4.99 11.68 -12.35
CA SER A 494 3.69 12.28 -12.62
C SER A 494 3.29 12.16 -14.09
N TYR A 495 4.22 12.32 -15.02
CA TYR A 495 3.99 12.05 -16.45
C TYR A 495 3.70 10.57 -16.69
N GLN A 496 4.46 9.66 -16.07
CA GLN A 496 4.21 8.22 -16.18
C GLN A 496 2.81 7.86 -15.70
N ALA A 497 2.40 8.38 -14.54
CA ALA A 497 1.05 8.17 -13.99
C ALA A 497 -0.07 8.84 -14.84
N ALA A 498 0.26 9.90 -15.58
CA ALA A 498 -0.63 10.53 -16.56
C ALA A 498 -0.68 9.79 -17.91
N GLY A 499 0.15 8.75 -18.11
CA GLY A 499 0.26 8.00 -19.36
C GLY A 499 1.11 8.68 -20.44
N GLU A 500 1.93 9.65 -20.06
CA GLU A 500 2.85 10.42 -20.90
C GLU A 500 4.27 9.85 -20.79
N GLU A 501 4.44 8.64 -21.32
CA GLU A 501 5.68 7.85 -21.18
C GLU A 501 6.91 8.56 -21.76
N GLU A 502 6.76 9.30 -22.87
CA GLU A 502 7.88 10.01 -23.50
C GLU A 502 8.44 11.10 -22.60
N GLN A 503 7.55 11.96 -22.10
CA GLN A 503 7.90 13.04 -21.19
C GLN A 503 8.47 12.47 -19.89
N ALA A 504 7.93 11.35 -19.40
CA ALA A 504 8.46 10.67 -18.22
C ALA A 504 9.93 10.26 -18.42
N MET A 505 10.26 9.62 -19.56
CA MET A 505 11.64 9.23 -19.88
C MET A 505 12.56 10.44 -19.92
N VAL A 506 12.17 11.53 -20.61
CA VAL A 506 12.98 12.76 -20.71
C VAL A 506 13.34 13.34 -19.34
N GLN A 507 12.38 13.42 -18.41
CA GLN A 507 12.67 14.01 -17.09
C GLN A 507 13.50 13.07 -16.21
N LEU A 508 13.27 11.76 -16.28
CA LEU A 508 14.07 10.78 -15.55
C LEU A 508 15.51 10.70 -16.08
N GLU A 509 15.71 10.82 -17.40
CA GLU A 509 17.04 10.95 -18.01
C GLU A 509 17.79 12.15 -17.45
N LYS A 510 17.14 13.32 -17.42
CA LYS A 510 17.71 14.53 -16.82
C LYS A 510 18.06 14.32 -15.36
N ALA A 511 17.17 13.69 -14.58
CA ALA A 511 17.43 13.38 -13.17
C ALA A 511 18.70 12.53 -12.98
N CYS A 512 18.92 11.52 -13.83
CA CYS A 512 20.15 10.71 -13.82
C CYS A 512 21.43 11.47 -14.23
N MET A 513 21.30 12.68 -14.80
CA MET A 513 22.43 13.51 -15.23
C MET A 513 22.81 14.61 -14.22
N VAL A 514 22.00 14.84 -13.18
CA VAL A 514 22.29 15.87 -12.16
C VAL A 514 23.52 15.50 -11.34
N LYS A 515 24.63 16.25 -11.52
CA LYS A 515 25.96 15.92 -10.96
C LYS A 515 26.01 15.85 -9.43
N PHE A 516 25.26 16.71 -8.72
CA PHE A 516 25.24 16.73 -7.26
C PHE A 516 24.67 15.44 -6.64
N HIS A 517 23.86 14.67 -7.40
CA HIS A 517 23.20 13.46 -6.92
C HIS A 517 23.81 12.17 -7.50
N ALA A 518 24.82 12.25 -8.38
CA ALA A 518 25.48 11.09 -8.99
C ALA A 518 26.20 10.18 -7.96
N GLY A 519 26.38 10.64 -6.72
CA GLY A 519 26.90 9.85 -5.59
C GLY A 519 25.84 9.30 -4.62
N MET A 520 24.56 9.69 -4.77
CA MET A 520 23.46 9.28 -3.89
C MET A 520 22.80 7.98 -4.37
N SER A 521 22.41 7.11 -3.42
CA SER A 521 21.76 5.83 -3.70
C SER A 521 20.43 6.02 -4.47
N GLU A 522 19.72 7.10 -4.19
CA GLU A 522 18.40 7.42 -4.75
C GLU A 522 18.44 7.72 -6.26
N ALA A 523 19.50 8.36 -6.76
CA ALA A 523 19.69 8.59 -8.19
C ALA A 523 19.97 7.28 -8.92
N ARG A 524 20.69 6.35 -8.27
CA ARG A 524 20.99 5.03 -8.83
C ARG A 524 19.73 4.16 -8.94
N ASP A 525 18.77 4.33 -8.04
CA ASP A 525 17.47 3.64 -8.08
C ASP A 525 16.56 4.08 -9.26
N LEU A 526 16.93 5.14 -9.98
CA LEU A 526 16.22 5.58 -11.19
C LEU A 526 16.63 4.79 -12.43
N TYR A 527 17.89 4.34 -12.54
CA TYR A 527 18.38 3.58 -13.69
C TYR A 527 17.51 2.37 -14.07
N PRO A 528 17.14 1.46 -13.14
CA PRO A 528 16.30 0.32 -13.51
C PRO A 528 14.88 0.74 -13.90
N GLN A 529 14.37 1.85 -13.39
CA GLN A 529 13.05 2.37 -13.77
C GLN A 529 13.06 2.95 -15.19
N LEU A 530 14.06 3.78 -15.50
CA LEU A 530 14.25 4.33 -16.83
C LEU A 530 14.53 3.23 -17.87
N ALA A 531 15.38 2.24 -17.54
CA ALA A 531 15.64 1.10 -18.41
C ALA A 531 14.36 0.29 -18.70
N ARG A 532 13.52 0.04 -17.69
CA ARG A 532 12.21 -0.61 -17.89
C ARG A 532 11.30 0.19 -18.82
N LEU A 533 11.23 1.52 -18.66
CA LEU A 533 10.45 2.37 -19.55
C LEU A 533 10.94 2.29 -20.99
N TYR A 534 12.27 2.29 -21.20
CA TYR A 534 12.85 2.08 -22.52
C TYR A 534 12.55 0.69 -23.09
N CYS A 535 12.69 -0.39 -22.32
CA CYS A 535 12.33 -1.74 -22.77
C CYS A 535 10.85 -1.83 -23.18
N GLN A 536 9.95 -1.23 -22.38
CA GLN A 536 8.52 -1.14 -22.68
C GLN A 536 8.25 -0.33 -23.95
N ALA A 537 8.97 0.76 -24.17
CA ALA A 537 8.92 1.57 -25.39
C ALA A 537 9.60 0.89 -26.60
N GLY A 538 10.37 -0.18 -26.39
CA GLY A 538 11.15 -0.89 -27.42
C GLY A 538 12.46 -0.21 -27.79
N ARG A 539 12.96 0.69 -26.93
CA ARG A 539 14.19 1.45 -27.12
C ARG A 539 15.38 0.75 -26.44
N TYR A 540 15.61 -0.49 -26.84
CA TYR A 540 16.54 -1.40 -26.15
C TYR A 540 17.99 -0.90 -26.14
N GLU A 541 18.45 -0.19 -27.18
CA GLU A 541 19.78 0.42 -27.17
C GLU A 541 19.93 1.54 -26.13
N GLN A 542 18.88 2.34 -25.92
CA GLN A 542 18.89 3.37 -24.86
C GLN A 542 18.84 2.71 -23.48
N ALA A 543 18.02 1.66 -23.31
CA ALA A 543 18.02 0.84 -22.10
C ALA A 543 19.43 0.30 -21.80
N ARG A 544 20.09 -0.30 -22.79
CA ARG A 544 21.45 -0.83 -22.65
C ARG A 544 22.46 0.22 -22.21
N ARG A 545 22.48 1.41 -22.84
CA ARG A 545 23.39 2.51 -22.46
C ARG A 545 23.19 2.95 -21.00
N VAL A 546 21.93 3.08 -20.57
CA VAL A 546 21.58 3.47 -19.20
C VAL A 546 22.00 2.40 -18.20
N LEU A 547 21.79 1.12 -18.53
CA LEU A 547 22.20 -0.01 -17.69
C LEU A 547 23.73 -0.18 -17.63
N GLU A 548 24.45 0.05 -18.72
CA GLU A 548 25.93 0.04 -18.72
C GLU A 548 26.51 1.17 -17.87
N ARG A 549 25.86 2.35 -17.88
CA ARG A 549 26.23 3.44 -16.97
C ARG A 549 25.97 3.03 -15.52
N TRP A 550 24.80 2.46 -15.24
CA TRP A 550 24.47 1.93 -13.92
C TRP A 550 25.50 0.90 -13.44
N ARG A 551 25.96 0.01 -14.33
CA ARG A 551 27.01 -0.99 -14.06
C ARG A 551 28.36 -0.38 -13.68
N ARG A 552 28.78 0.72 -14.31
CA ARG A 552 30.05 1.40 -13.99
C ARG A 552 29.99 2.11 -12.63
N GLU A 553 28.79 2.46 -12.18
CA GLU A 553 28.55 3.23 -10.95
C GLU A 553 28.19 2.33 -9.74
N GLN A 554 28.18 0.99 -9.89
CA GLN A 554 27.76 0.04 -8.84
C GLN A 554 28.74 -1.09 -8.51
N GLU A 555 28.79 -1.40 -7.21
CA GLU A 555 28.94 -2.72 -6.58
C GLU A 555 27.81 -2.83 -5.52
N GLY A 556 26.92 -3.85 -5.54
CA GLY A 556 25.86 -3.96 -4.52
C GLY A 556 24.67 -4.91 -4.79
N GLU A 557 23.76 -5.01 -3.80
CA GLU A 557 22.71 -6.05 -3.63
C GLU A 557 21.68 -6.21 -4.78
N LYS A 558 21.48 -5.21 -5.66
CA LYS A 558 20.48 -5.26 -6.76
C LYS A 558 21.09 -5.70 -8.11
N GLU A 559 22.29 -6.28 -8.11
CA GLU A 559 23.03 -6.69 -9.31
C GLU A 559 22.23 -7.66 -10.22
N PHE A 560 21.36 -8.52 -9.65
CA PHE A 560 20.55 -9.44 -10.46
C PHE A 560 19.60 -8.68 -11.41
N LEU A 561 19.01 -7.57 -10.94
CA LEU A 561 18.06 -6.77 -11.74
C LEU A 561 18.76 -6.07 -12.91
N LEU A 562 19.98 -5.58 -12.68
CA LEU A 562 20.84 -5.05 -13.74
C LEU A 562 21.04 -6.09 -14.84
N HIS A 563 21.45 -7.31 -14.46
CA HIS A 563 21.69 -8.38 -15.41
C HIS A 563 20.42 -8.85 -16.12
N ARG A 564 19.28 -8.89 -15.43
CA ARG A 564 17.99 -9.20 -16.06
C ARG A 564 17.63 -8.20 -17.16
N LEU A 565 17.69 -6.90 -16.85
CA LEU A 565 17.32 -5.84 -17.79
C LEU A 565 18.31 -5.72 -18.95
N LEU A 566 19.60 -5.99 -18.71
CA LEU A 566 20.60 -6.12 -19.77
C LEU A 566 20.29 -7.32 -20.67
N GLY A 567 19.94 -8.45 -20.06
CA GLY A 567 19.49 -9.65 -20.77
C GLY A 567 18.30 -9.39 -21.69
N GLU A 568 17.26 -8.74 -21.17
CA GLU A 568 16.08 -8.34 -21.95
C GLU A 568 16.45 -7.40 -23.10
N SER A 569 17.32 -6.40 -22.83
CA SER A 569 17.74 -5.43 -23.84
C SER A 569 18.54 -6.10 -24.96
N CYS A 570 19.54 -6.93 -24.62
CA CYS A 570 20.40 -7.64 -25.57
C CYS A 570 19.63 -8.67 -26.40
N MET A 571 18.60 -9.32 -25.82
CA MET A 571 17.75 -10.27 -26.51
C MET A 571 17.05 -9.62 -27.71
N GLU A 572 16.63 -8.36 -27.59
CA GLU A 572 15.86 -7.65 -28.61
C GLU A 572 16.73 -6.78 -29.54
N THR A 573 17.97 -6.44 -29.15
CA THR A 573 18.94 -5.78 -30.05
C THR A 573 19.71 -6.76 -30.95
N GLY A 574 19.49 -8.07 -30.82
CA GLY A 574 20.09 -9.09 -31.69
C GLY A 574 21.41 -9.68 -31.18
N SER A 575 21.68 -9.60 -29.87
CA SER A 575 22.86 -10.18 -29.22
C SER A 575 22.47 -11.33 -28.27
N PRO A 576 21.99 -12.49 -28.79
CA PRO A 576 21.44 -13.57 -27.96
C PRO A 576 22.47 -14.20 -27.02
N ALA A 577 23.74 -14.26 -27.42
CA ALA A 577 24.82 -14.79 -26.57
C ALA A 577 25.06 -13.92 -25.33
N GLU A 578 25.12 -12.59 -25.50
CA GLU A 578 25.24 -11.65 -24.38
C GLU A 578 24.00 -11.68 -23.49
N ALA A 579 22.81 -11.76 -24.12
CA ALA A 579 21.55 -11.86 -23.41
C ALA A 579 21.52 -13.09 -22.49
N MET A 580 21.93 -14.24 -23.01
CA MET A 580 22.00 -15.49 -22.26
C MET A 580 22.99 -15.42 -21.10
N GLN A 581 24.19 -14.88 -21.32
CA GLN A 581 25.19 -14.69 -20.26
C GLN A 581 24.67 -13.78 -19.14
N ALA A 582 23.99 -12.68 -19.50
CA ALA A 582 23.40 -11.77 -18.55
C ALA A 582 22.28 -12.44 -17.73
N LEU A 583 21.35 -13.13 -18.38
CA LEU A 583 20.25 -13.83 -17.70
C LEU A 583 20.73 -14.98 -16.81
N GLN A 584 21.74 -15.73 -17.24
CA GLN A 584 22.40 -16.74 -16.39
C GLN A 584 23.03 -16.10 -15.14
N ARG A 585 23.66 -14.93 -15.28
CA ARG A 585 24.21 -14.21 -14.14
C ARG A 585 23.11 -13.69 -13.21
N ALA A 586 22.00 -13.21 -13.75
CA ALA A 586 20.82 -12.82 -12.97
C ALA A 586 20.30 -14.00 -12.13
N LEU A 587 20.15 -15.19 -12.74
CA LEU A 587 19.66 -16.39 -12.03
C LEU A 587 20.66 -16.98 -11.04
N ARG A 588 21.98 -16.79 -11.24
CA ARG A 588 22.98 -17.16 -10.22
C ARG A 588 22.85 -16.30 -8.96
N LEU A 589 22.57 -15.02 -9.14
CA LEU A 589 22.42 -14.07 -8.03
C LEU A 589 21.05 -14.21 -7.35
N PHE A 590 19.99 -14.40 -8.13
CA PHE A 590 18.64 -14.62 -7.63
C PHE A 590 17.97 -15.79 -8.38
N PRO A 591 18.05 -17.02 -7.84
CA PRO A 591 17.44 -18.20 -8.45
C PRO A 591 15.91 -18.21 -8.50
N GLY A 592 15.25 -17.21 -7.90
CA GLY A 592 13.79 -17.05 -7.90
C GLY A 592 13.27 -16.04 -8.93
N ASP A 593 14.09 -15.62 -9.91
CA ASP A 593 13.70 -14.63 -10.91
C ASP A 593 12.93 -15.28 -12.08
N ASP A 594 11.61 -15.40 -11.97
CA ASP A 594 10.74 -16.00 -12.99
C ASP A 594 10.84 -15.30 -14.36
N GLU A 595 11.00 -13.98 -14.39
CA GLU A 595 11.20 -13.21 -15.62
C GLU A 595 12.49 -13.64 -16.34
N SER A 596 13.60 -13.77 -15.60
CA SER A 596 14.87 -14.23 -16.16
C SER A 596 14.81 -15.68 -16.61
N MET A 597 14.17 -16.57 -15.86
CA MET A 597 13.93 -17.96 -16.28
C MET A 597 13.16 -18.01 -17.60
N SER A 598 12.07 -17.23 -17.67
CA SER A 598 11.20 -17.20 -18.85
C SER A 598 11.91 -16.67 -20.09
N MET A 599 12.78 -15.66 -19.96
CA MET A 599 13.60 -15.16 -21.07
C MET A 599 14.71 -16.13 -21.47
N LEU A 600 15.41 -16.69 -20.48
CA LEU A 600 16.50 -17.63 -20.72
C LEU A 600 16.00 -18.93 -21.37
N GLY A 601 14.85 -19.44 -20.92
CA GLY A 601 14.26 -20.66 -21.49
C GLY A 601 13.88 -20.50 -22.96
N LEU A 602 13.40 -19.32 -23.35
CA LEU A 602 13.14 -18.99 -24.75
C LEU A 602 14.42 -18.92 -25.57
N LEU A 603 15.48 -18.31 -25.04
CA LEU A 603 16.79 -18.23 -25.72
C LEU A 603 17.44 -19.60 -25.91
N TYR A 604 17.32 -20.53 -24.95
CA TYR A 604 17.83 -21.89 -25.13
C TYR A 604 17.15 -22.65 -26.27
N ILE A 605 15.85 -22.43 -26.45
CA ILE A 605 15.06 -23.07 -27.51
C ILE A 605 15.36 -22.42 -28.87
N GLU A 606 15.30 -21.09 -28.97
CA GLU A 606 15.58 -20.38 -30.22
C GLU A 606 17.06 -20.47 -30.63
N GLY A 607 17.96 -20.71 -29.68
CA GLY A 607 19.39 -20.91 -29.92
C GLY A 607 19.81 -22.36 -30.15
N GLU A 608 18.88 -23.33 -30.11
CA GLU A 608 19.14 -24.77 -30.27
C GLU A 608 20.17 -25.35 -29.27
N GLN A 609 20.25 -24.77 -28.07
CA GLN A 609 21.23 -25.12 -27.03
C GLN A 609 20.65 -25.98 -25.89
N GLY A 610 19.38 -26.39 -25.99
CA GLY A 610 18.75 -27.32 -25.04
C GLY A 610 17.25 -27.12 -24.92
N GLU A 611 16.47 -27.88 -25.70
CA GLU A 611 14.99 -27.82 -25.69
C GLU A 611 14.40 -28.15 -24.32
N GLU A 612 14.83 -29.28 -23.72
CA GLU A 612 14.30 -29.75 -22.42
C GLU A 612 14.56 -28.74 -21.31
N VAL A 613 15.79 -28.20 -21.25
CA VAL A 613 16.18 -27.17 -20.28
C VAL A 613 15.36 -25.90 -20.51
N GLY A 614 15.21 -25.47 -21.75
CA GLY A 614 14.45 -24.28 -22.09
C GLY A 614 12.97 -24.38 -21.73
N MET A 615 12.34 -25.53 -21.99
CA MET A 615 10.95 -25.80 -21.64
C MET A 615 10.75 -25.89 -20.13
N SER A 616 11.66 -26.55 -19.42
CA SER A 616 11.65 -26.63 -17.95
C SER A 616 11.71 -25.24 -17.30
N LEU A 617 12.57 -24.35 -17.79
CA LEU A 617 12.66 -22.96 -17.31
C LEU A 617 11.36 -22.18 -17.56
N LEU A 618 10.75 -22.33 -18.73
CA LEU A 618 9.46 -21.70 -19.05
C LEU A 618 8.33 -22.21 -18.15
N GLU A 619 8.31 -23.50 -17.83
CA GLU A 619 7.30 -24.12 -16.97
C GLU A 619 7.45 -23.70 -15.51
N ARG A 620 8.69 -23.63 -15.02
CA ARG A 620 8.98 -23.14 -13.68
C ARG A 620 8.59 -21.67 -13.51
N ALA A 621 8.87 -20.83 -14.51
CA ALA A 621 8.41 -19.43 -14.49
C ALA A 621 6.87 -19.33 -14.42
N LEU A 622 6.15 -20.17 -15.17
CA LEU A 622 4.68 -20.21 -15.12
C LEU A 622 4.11 -20.78 -13.82
N ALA A 623 4.83 -21.71 -13.18
CA ALA A 623 4.47 -22.22 -11.85
C ALA A 623 4.64 -21.13 -10.77
N MET A 624 5.61 -20.25 -10.94
CA MET A 624 5.85 -19.11 -10.04
C MET A 624 4.82 -17.99 -10.24
N ASP A 625 4.59 -17.55 -11.49
CA ASP A 625 3.55 -16.57 -11.80
C ASP A 625 2.75 -16.94 -13.06
N SER A 626 1.63 -17.63 -12.85
CA SER A 626 0.72 -17.99 -13.94
C SER A 626 -0.11 -16.81 -14.49
N ASN A 627 -0.07 -15.64 -13.85
CA ASN A 627 -0.82 -14.44 -14.23
C ASN A 627 0.03 -13.43 -15.01
N HIS A 628 1.34 -13.66 -15.18
CA HIS A 628 2.18 -12.80 -16.01
C HIS A 628 1.98 -13.06 -17.51
N PRO A 629 1.47 -12.09 -18.30
CA PRO A 629 1.18 -12.30 -19.73
C PRO A 629 2.42 -12.62 -20.56
N GLY A 630 3.59 -12.12 -20.13
CA GLY A 630 4.88 -12.34 -20.79
C GLY A 630 5.34 -13.79 -20.78
N HIS A 631 5.09 -14.57 -19.71
CA HIS A 631 5.54 -15.98 -19.68
C HIS A 631 4.74 -16.83 -20.66
N TRP A 632 3.43 -16.62 -20.72
CA TRP A 632 2.57 -17.26 -21.72
C TRP A 632 2.95 -16.89 -23.15
N TYR A 633 3.31 -15.62 -23.38
CA TYR A 633 3.80 -15.17 -24.68
C TYR A 633 5.11 -15.86 -25.07
N ARG A 634 6.10 -15.92 -24.16
CA ARG A 634 7.40 -16.56 -24.41
C ARG A 634 7.25 -18.08 -24.61
N ARG A 635 6.40 -18.75 -23.82
CA ARG A 635 6.05 -20.17 -24.04
C ARG A 635 5.42 -20.39 -25.41
N ALA A 636 4.47 -19.54 -25.82
CA ALA A 636 3.85 -19.65 -27.14
C ALA A 636 4.87 -19.48 -28.28
N ARG A 637 5.83 -18.56 -28.12
CA ARG A 637 6.89 -18.32 -29.10
C ARG A 637 7.83 -19.52 -29.22
N ALA A 638 8.26 -20.07 -28.08
CA ALA A 638 9.04 -21.30 -28.01
C ALA A 638 8.33 -22.49 -28.67
N LEU A 639 7.05 -22.74 -28.34
CA LEU A 639 6.27 -23.84 -28.92
C LEU A 639 6.08 -23.70 -30.43
N LEU A 640 5.94 -22.48 -30.94
CA LEU A 640 5.89 -22.24 -32.38
C LEU A 640 7.24 -22.58 -33.04
N TYR A 641 8.36 -22.22 -32.42
CA TYR A 641 9.70 -22.56 -32.91
C TYR A 641 9.91 -24.08 -32.99
N LEU A 642 9.44 -24.81 -31.99
CA LEU A 642 9.48 -26.28 -31.92
C LEU A 642 8.46 -26.98 -32.85
N GLY A 643 7.73 -26.24 -33.69
CA GLY A 643 6.76 -26.84 -34.62
C GLY A 643 5.49 -27.38 -33.95
N ARG A 644 5.12 -26.88 -32.76
CA ARG A 644 3.91 -27.27 -31.98
C ARG A 644 2.85 -26.16 -32.00
N PRO A 645 2.23 -25.83 -33.16
CA PRO A 645 1.38 -24.65 -33.30
C PRO A 645 0.06 -24.74 -32.52
N ASP A 646 -0.48 -25.93 -32.27
CA ASP A 646 -1.72 -26.10 -31.49
C ASP A 646 -1.54 -25.66 -30.03
N GLU A 647 -0.46 -26.08 -29.40
CA GLU A 647 -0.13 -25.67 -28.03
C GLU A 647 0.31 -24.21 -27.96
N ALA A 648 1.05 -23.74 -28.96
CA ALA A 648 1.39 -22.33 -29.10
C ALA A 648 0.12 -21.45 -29.15
N LEU A 649 -0.92 -21.89 -29.86
CA LEU A 649 -2.20 -21.19 -29.93
C LEU A 649 -2.90 -21.11 -28.57
N GLN A 650 -2.85 -22.18 -27.77
CA GLN A 650 -3.41 -22.17 -26.42
C GLN A 650 -2.66 -21.18 -25.51
N ALA A 651 -1.33 -21.23 -25.53
CA ALA A 651 -0.49 -20.36 -24.72
C ALA A 651 -0.65 -18.87 -25.11
N VAL A 652 -0.67 -18.52 -26.40
CA VAL A 652 -0.86 -17.13 -26.83
C VAL A 652 -2.27 -16.62 -26.50
N ASN A 653 -3.29 -17.47 -26.57
CA ASN A 653 -4.64 -17.11 -26.16
C ASN A 653 -4.68 -16.80 -24.66
N ARG A 654 -3.97 -17.56 -23.83
CA ARG A 654 -3.87 -17.28 -22.39
C ARG A 654 -3.17 -15.93 -22.13
N SER A 655 -2.09 -15.64 -22.85
CA SER A 655 -1.43 -14.32 -22.80
C SER A 655 -2.40 -13.19 -23.18
N LEU A 656 -3.21 -13.36 -24.22
CA LEU A 656 -4.20 -12.36 -24.67
C LEU A 656 -5.41 -12.22 -23.74
N VAL A 657 -5.76 -13.24 -22.95
CA VAL A 657 -6.78 -13.10 -21.89
C VAL A 657 -6.26 -12.15 -20.80
N LEU A 658 -4.99 -12.30 -20.43
CA LEU A 658 -4.31 -11.47 -19.42
C LEU A 658 -4.04 -10.05 -19.95
N GLN A 659 -3.61 -9.92 -21.21
CA GLN A 659 -3.31 -8.63 -21.86
C GLN A 659 -3.91 -8.52 -23.27
N ARG A 660 -5.19 -8.16 -23.35
CA ARG A 660 -5.98 -8.11 -24.61
C ARG A 660 -5.45 -7.18 -25.70
N GLY A 661 -4.67 -6.16 -25.32
CA GLY A 661 -4.14 -5.12 -26.20
C GLY A 661 -2.71 -5.33 -26.65
N SER A 662 -2.07 -6.47 -26.33
CA SER A 662 -0.68 -6.72 -26.69
C SER A 662 -0.53 -6.92 -28.20
N ALA A 663 0.05 -5.93 -28.89
CA ALA A 663 0.34 -6.03 -30.32
C ALA A 663 1.24 -7.23 -30.64
N ALA A 664 2.25 -7.48 -29.81
CA ALA A 664 3.17 -8.61 -29.95
C ALA A 664 2.45 -9.97 -29.87
N ALA A 665 1.55 -10.16 -28.89
CA ALA A 665 0.82 -11.42 -28.74
C ALA A 665 -0.23 -11.61 -29.86
N ILE A 666 -0.87 -10.53 -30.34
CA ILE A 666 -1.79 -10.62 -31.49
C ILE A 666 -1.01 -10.98 -32.76
N LEU A 667 0.17 -10.39 -32.95
CA LEU A 667 1.06 -10.67 -34.08
C LEU A 667 1.52 -12.14 -34.05
N LEU A 668 1.97 -12.64 -32.90
CA LEU A 668 2.36 -14.03 -32.71
C LEU A 668 1.20 -14.99 -32.99
N LYS A 669 -0.02 -14.67 -32.54
CA LYS A 669 -1.23 -15.45 -32.88
C LYS A 669 -1.47 -15.49 -34.40
N GLY A 670 -1.22 -14.39 -35.10
CA GLY A 670 -1.23 -14.33 -36.56
C GLY A 670 -0.28 -15.34 -37.18
N ARG A 671 1.00 -15.33 -36.76
CA ARG A 671 2.03 -16.27 -37.22
C ARG A 671 1.68 -17.74 -36.94
N ILE A 672 1.18 -18.03 -35.73
CA ILE A 672 0.70 -19.37 -35.36
C ILE A 672 -0.43 -19.82 -36.30
N CYS A 673 -1.41 -18.94 -36.57
CA CYS A 673 -2.49 -19.26 -37.51
C CYS A 673 -2.00 -19.47 -38.94
N GLU A 674 -0.96 -18.76 -39.39
CA GLU A 674 -0.33 -19.03 -40.68
C GLU A 674 0.33 -20.42 -40.73
N ALA A 675 1.09 -20.78 -39.69
CA ALA A 675 1.72 -22.10 -39.57
C ALA A 675 0.68 -23.25 -39.57
N MET A 676 -0.52 -23.00 -39.05
CA MET A 676 -1.65 -23.95 -39.11
C MET A 676 -2.43 -23.92 -40.44
N GLY A 677 -2.06 -23.09 -41.40
CA GLY A 677 -2.80 -22.91 -42.66
C GLY A 677 -4.13 -22.13 -42.52
N LYS A 678 -4.44 -21.56 -41.35
CA LYS A 678 -5.66 -20.80 -41.05
C LYS A 678 -5.57 -19.35 -41.55
N LYS A 679 -5.45 -19.18 -42.88
CA LYS A 679 -5.22 -17.89 -43.55
C LYS A 679 -6.18 -16.76 -43.14
N ARG A 680 -7.49 -17.05 -43.00
CA ARG A 680 -8.50 -16.04 -42.59
C ARG A 680 -8.26 -15.55 -41.16
N ALA A 681 -7.95 -16.45 -40.23
CA ALA A 681 -7.67 -16.10 -38.84
C ALA A 681 -6.37 -15.29 -38.71
N ALA A 682 -5.33 -15.67 -39.48
CA ALA A 682 -4.09 -14.91 -39.57
C ALA A 682 -4.30 -13.48 -40.09
N ALA A 683 -5.02 -13.33 -41.21
CA ALA A 683 -5.34 -12.02 -41.79
C ALA A 683 -6.11 -11.12 -40.80
N SER A 684 -7.04 -11.69 -40.04
CA SER A 684 -7.76 -10.97 -38.99
C SER A 684 -6.83 -10.45 -37.89
N CYS A 685 -5.86 -11.27 -37.46
CA CYS A 685 -4.89 -10.87 -36.44
C CYS A 685 -4.01 -9.72 -36.93
N TYR A 686 -3.43 -9.82 -38.12
CA TYR A 686 -2.58 -8.77 -38.69
C TYR A 686 -3.33 -7.46 -38.92
N SER A 687 -4.55 -7.52 -39.46
CA SER A 687 -5.40 -6.34 -39.64
C SER A 687 -5.68 -5.65 -38.31
N ARG A 688 -5.88 -6.45 -37.24
CA ARG A 688 -6.09 -5.92 -35.89
C ARG A 688 -4.84 -5.23 -35.35
N VAL A 689 -3.63 -5.75 -35.60
CA VAL A 689 -2.36 -5.08 -35.23
C VAL A 689 -2.25 -3.73 -35.93
N CYS A 690 -2.52 -3.67 -37.24
CA CYS A 690 -2.45 -2.42 -38.00
C CYS A 690 -3.43 -1.33 -37.51
N ALA A 691 -4.56 -1.75 -36.91
CA ALA A 691 -5.59 -0.87 -36.36
C ALA A 691 -5.33 -0.42 -34.90
N LEU A 692 -4.32 -0.97 -34.21
CA LEU A 692 -4.01 -0.57 -32.84
C LEU A 692 -3.43 0.85 -32.78
N ARG A 693 -4.00 1.70 -31.92
CA ARG A 693 -3.46 3.06 -31.66
C ARG A 693 -2.07 3.04 -31.03
N ARG A 694 -1.76 2.03 -30.21
CA ARG A 694 -0.45 1.80 -29.59
C ARG A 694 0.15 0.52 -30.17
N CYS A 695 0.95 0.67 -31.21
CA CYS A 695 1.69 -0.42 -31.86
C CYS A 695 3.05 0.12 -32.32
N ARG A 696 4.11 -0.66 -32.12
CA ARG A 696 5.45 -0.26 -32.57
C ARG A 696 5.51 -0.29 -34.10
N SER A 697 6.27 0.62 -34.71
CA SER A 697 6.42 0.71 -36.16
C SER A 697 6.87 -0.62 -36.78
N GLY A 698 7.81 -1.31 -36.14
CA GLY A 698 8.27 -2.64 -36.56
C GLY A 698 7.16 -3.70 -36.56
N GLN A 699 6.36 -3.77 -35.50
CA GLN A 699 5.23 -4.72 -35.39
C GLN A 699 4.17 -4.45 -36.45
N LYS A 700 3.88 -3.17 -36.73
CA LYS A 700 2.95 -2.76 -37.76
C LYS A 700 3.45 -3.15 -39.16
N LYS A 701 4.72 -2.86 -39.46
CA LYS A 701 5.36 -3.25 -40.73
C LYS A 701 5.32 -4.77 -40.92
N GLU A 702 5.58 -5.53 -39.87
CA GLU A 702 5.53 -6.98 -39.92
C GLU A 702 4.12 -7.51 -40.16
N ALA A 703 3.10 -6.92 -39.53
CA ALA A 703 1.70 -7.26 -39.80
C ALA A 703 1.29 -6.94 -41.25
N GLU A 704 1.74 -5.81 -41.79
CA GLU A 704 1.52 -5.43 -43.20
C GLU A 704 2.18 -6.43 -44.16
N GLN A 705 3.41 -6.88 -43.86
CA GLN A 705 4.09 -7.93 -44.61
C GLN A 705 3.35 -9.26 -44.55
N GLY A 706 2.84 -9.64 -43.37
CA GLY A 706 1.98 -10.84 -43.21
C GLY A 706 0.73 -10.78 -44.08
N LEU A 707 0.04 -9.62 -44.10
CA LEU A 707 -1.11 -9.40 -44.99
C LEU A 707 -0.74 -9.50 -46.47
N ALA A 708 0.42 -8.95 -46.87
CA ALA A 708 0.90 -9.03 -48.25
C ALA A 708 1.17 -10.48 -48.67
N ARG A 709 1.86 -11.27 -47.82
CA ARG A 709 2.12 -12.70 -48.06
C ARG A 709 0.83 -13.50 -48.25
N LEU A 710 -0.17 -13.25 -47.40
CA LEU A 710 -1.47 -13.94 -47.49
C LEU A 710 -2.26 -13.58 -48.76
N ARG A 711 -2.10 -12.35 -49.28
CA ARG A 711 -2.72 -11.92 -50.54
C ARG A 711 -2.06 -12.58 -51.75
N GLN A 712 -0.73 -12.62 -51.81
CA GLN A 712 0.03 -13.28 -52.88
C GLN A 712 -0.28 -14.78 -52.93
N ALA A 713 -0.27 -15.45 -51.77
CA ALA A 713 -0.63 -16.86 -51.66
C ALA A 713 -2.13 -17.17 -51.93
N GLY A 714 -2.96 -16.14 -52.16
CA GLY A 714 -4.34 -16.26 -52.64
C GLY A 714 -4.47 -16.02 -54.15
N ALA A 715 -3.53 -15.29 -54.77
CA ALA A 715 -3.49 -15.00 -56.20
C ALA A 715 -2.88 -16.14 -57.04
N ASP A 716 -1.98 -16.95 -56.46
CA ASP A 716 -1.31 -18.08 -57.13
C ASP A 716 -2.18 -19.35 -57.30
N ARG A 717 -3.50 -19.27 -57.08
CA ARG A 717 -4.39 -20.37 -57.49
C ARG A 717 -4.67 -20.27 -58.99
N PRO A 718 -4.34 -21.27 -59.82
CA PRO A 718 -4.79 -21.27 -61.20
C PRO A 718 -6.32 -21.26 -61.20
N ALA A 719 -6.91 -20.38 -62.00
CA ALA A 719 -8.33 -20.31 -62.22
C ALA A 719 -8.80 -21.62 -62.87
N SER A 720 -9.16 -22.63 -62.06
CA SER A 720 -9.98 -23.74 -62.53
C SER A 720 -11.37 -23.20 -62.82
N ARG A 721 -11.53 -22.65 -64.03
CA ARG A 721 -12.83 -22.45 -64.65
C ARG A 721 -13.56 -23.79 -64.63
N ARG A 722 -14.56 -23.91 -63.76
CA ARG A 722 -15.68 -24.84 -63.97
C ARG A 722 -16.38 -24.39 -65.25
N ALA A 723 -15.98 -24.94 -66.39
CA ALA A 723 -16.81 -24.97 -67.57
C ALA A 723 -17.97 -25.93 -67.28
N VAL A 724 -19.17 -25.38 -67.23
CA VAL A 724 -20.42 -26.15 -67.25
C VAL A 724 -20.54 -26.77 -68.65
N PRO A 725 -20.71 -28.10 -68.81
CA PRO A 725 -21.05 -28.67 -70.10
C PRO A 725 -22.50 -28.31 -70.41
N GLY A 726 -22.73 -27.67 -71.55
CA GLY A 726 -24.06 -27.40 -72.07
C GLY A 726 -24.83 -28.69 -72.32
N VAL A 727 -26.04 -28.78 -71.79
CA VAL A 727 -27.02 -29.81 -72.13
C VAL A 727 -27.67 -29.39 -73.45
N GLY A 728 -27.52 -30.23 -74.46
CA GLY A 728 -28.22 -30.11 -75.73
C GLY A 728 -29.69 -30.54 -75.63
N GLN A 729 -30.52 -29.87 -76.42
CA GLN A 729 -31.93 -30.12 -76.75
C GLN A 729 -32.15 -31.50 -77.42
N PRO A 730 -33.40 -31.99 -77.54
CA PRO A 730 -34.41 -31.41 -78.46
C PRO A 730 -35.45 -30.50 -77.80
#